data_AF-A0A5M8SNT4-F1
#
_entry.id   AF-A0A5M8SNT4-F1
#
_cell.length_a   1.000
_cell.length_b   1.000
_cell.length_c   1.000
_cell.angle_alpha   90.00
_cell.angle_beta   90.00
_cell.angle_gamma   90.00
#
_symmetry.space_group_name_H-M   'P 1'
#
loop_
_entity.id
_entity.type
_entity.pdbx_description
1 polymer ?
#
loop_
_entity_poly.entity_id
_entity_poly.type
_entity_poly.pdbx_seq_one_letter_code
_entity_poly.pdbx_strand_id
1 'polypeptide(L)'
;MSCSCQSTDPQLCGCCTGVADLTPAAIANRPGLPAIHYRVGTYSTFLQSMQAALSSANLAPLAALRTRSPQDFSIALLDAWSEVLDVLTFYTERLANEAYLGTAIEPRSVFELARLVGYKPSPGVSASTVLAFTLASAAGSPVKVPISSGTRVQSVPGPGQSPQVFETSAPINATIAANAIPAVVTTPWTLFGSDTSTWIAGTANNIHIGDALLFISAPGGIPSPSGPAAVVYVTGATLDPIGGNTFLSWNKPLPASLGSSSVCIYIFRTKAALYGASSPKPGMFPTDSLKTIPGTPGSGVTSTSDWAWQYGENLTVNLDNAYPGLNPAASGPSAPAAQSQWMILTGPQYTSFFQVASVSESNPGLYALSLKTTQITLDSGTVLAGDPFLTLNELLYLFVQETRVTTAYVQSQLLTGANLPLTQWPLSSPYPLAAGMLAPISGSSLVVQGLQTLTVNAPVAVNGKRLRITPNIAIAAPDGGFTPGGATGMLPVGPNQQFLIDAFPPQTDPSGNLLWSVITVTPPAGGTNPSATVAGQPGILTLPPGSFTLLPSVASDPATGEAAVLSDVTIQNAAGTSTAITFNSDLTRIYDAATVTVNANAVLATHGETVQEILGSGDASNAALALQLKQSPLTYVSAATSSGVQSTLEVRINNLLWSEVDNFLDSEPSDRVYVTRPNSTGGPTVQFGDGLHGSRTPTAQSNIVAKYRKGIGIGGMVAAGQLTQPLDRPQGLQSVTNPSAATGGADPASPANARLSAPLPTLTLGRIVSLEDYQNFALNFAGIALAVATWTWFGSTRSIFLTLAGEGGAVLTDNDQVVQNLLLAFQQYGLPYVPVQIVSYTPVLFEISMQLKIDTPTYDPAIVIPAVWQSLASTYAFGQMSPGRGVAASQVIQLAQQVAGVVAVNLIGLNRRGDAPALANILCAAGPRPTAQPPAGAEILLLDPASQANLGVWS
;
A
#
# COMPACT_ATOMS: atom_id res chain seq x y z
N MET A 1 -57.76 -20.75 -57.53
CA MET A 1 -57.97 -19.44 -58.17
C MET A 1 -57.72 -19.59 -59.67
N SER A 2 -58.58 -19.00 -60.50
CA SER A 2 -58.50 -19.03 -61.96
C SER A 2 -57.31 -18.22 -62.47
N CYS A 3 -56.46 -18.80 -63.32
CA CYS A 3 -55.38 -18.07 -64.00
C CYS A 3 -55.72 -17.89 -65.48
N SER A 4 -55.95 -16.64 -65.90
CA SER A 4 -55.73 -16.19 -67.27
C SER A 4 -54.46 -15.33 -67.28
N CYS A 5 -53.50 -15.67 -68.12
CA CYS A 5 -52.33 -14.84 -68.40
C CYS A 5 -52.31 -14.56 -69.90
N GLN A 6 -52.61 -13.32 -70.28
CA GLN A 6 -52.25 -12.76 -71.58
C GLN A 6 -51.13 -11.74 -71.32
N SER A 7 -49.89 -12.17 -71.51
CA SER A 7 -48.73 -11.28 -71.66
C SER A 7 -47.71 -11.99 -72.55
N THR A 8 -47.13 -11.26 -73.49
CA THR A 8 -46.21 -11.74 -74.54
C THR A 8 -44.73 -11.53 -74.20
N ASP A 9 -44.40 -11.34 -72.93
CA ASP A 9 -43.02 -11.13 -72.47
C ASP A 9 -42.46 -12.41 -71.81
N PRO A 10 -41.37 -13.02 -72.30
CA PRO A 10 -40.79 -14.23 -71.72
C PRO A 10 -39.96 -13.90 -70.47
N GLN A 11 -40.60 -13.36 -69.43
CA GLN A 11 -40.09 -13.47 -68.06
C GLN A 11 -40.87 -14.58 -67.35
N LEU A 12 -40.21 -15.74 -67.27
CA LEU A 12 -40.69 -16.94 -66.59
C LEU A 12 -40.96 -16.65 -65.10
N CYS A 13 -42.18 -16.24 -64.76
CA CYS A 13 -42.74 -16.49 -63.45
C CYS A 13 -42.83 -18.01 -63.26
N GLY A 14 -42.09 -18.56 -62.29
CA GLY A 14 -42.02 -19.99 -61.95
C GLY A 14 -43.33 -20.64 -61.47
N CYS A 15 -44.50 -20.04 -61.73
CA CYS A 15 -45.83 -20.51 -61.32
C CYS A 15 -46.25 -21.86 -61.94
N CYS A 16 -45.47 -22.43 -62.85
CA CYS A 16 -45.72 -23.75 -63.47
C CYS A 16 -44.62 -24.78 -63.21
N THR A 17 -43.65 -24.50 -62.33
CA THR A 17 -42.75 -25.57 -61.84
C THR A 17 -43.56 -26.45 -60.89
N GLY A 18 -43.65 -27.75 -61.20
CA GLY A 18 -44.47 -28.71 -60.44
C GLY A 18 -44.06 -28.83 -58.97
N VAL A 19 -44.80 -29.66 -58.21
CA VAL A 19 -44.47 -29.97 -56.82
C VAL A 19 -43.04 -30.53 -56.77
N ALA A 20 -42.09 -29.75 -56.26
CA ALA A 20 -40.68 -30.08 -56.24
C ALA A 20 -40.27 -30.50 -54.83
N ASP A 21 -39.32 -31.41 -54.74
CA ASP A 21 -38.72 -31.80 -53.46
C ASP A 21 -37.91 -30.62 -52.90
N LEU A 22 -38.27 -30.15 -51.70
CA LEU A 22 -37.59 -29.05 -51.00
C LEU A 22 -36.45 -29.58 -50.11
N THR A 23 -36.38 -30.89 -49.89
CA THR A 23 -35.43 -31.55 -49.00
C THR A 23 -34.79 -32.77 -49.69
N PRO A 24 -33.52 -33.09 -49.41
CA PRO A 24 -32.62 -32.36 -48.51
C PRO A 24 -32.13 -31.04 -49.12
N ALA A 25 -32.19 -29.97 -48.32
CA ALA A 25 -31.59 -28.68 -48.68
C ALA A 25 -30.06 -28.81 -48.73
N ALA A 26 -29.43 -28.10 -49.66
CA ALA A 26 -27.97 -28.08 -49.76
C ALA A 26 -27.36 -27.39 -48.54
N ILE A 27 -26.41 -28.06 -47.88
CA ILE A 27 -25.67 -27.51 -46.74
C ILE A 27 -24.55 -26.61 -47.28
N ALA A 28 -24.63 -25.31 -47.03
CA ALA A 28 -23.59 -24.35 -47.41
C ALA A 28 -23.38 -23.34 -46.28
N ASN A 29 -22.15 -23.28 -45.74
CA ASN A 29 -21.77 -22.36 -44.68
C ASN A 29 -20.58 -21.52 -45.15
N ARG A 30 -20.68 -20.20 -44.99
CA ARG A 30 -19.54 -19.31 -45.26
C ARG A 30 -18.55 -19.38 -44.08
N PRO A 31 -17.24 -19.21 -44.31
CA PRO A 31 -16.26 -19.14 -43.22
C PRO A 31 -16.56 -17.97 -42.26
N GLY A 32 -16.30 -18.18 -40.96
CA GLY A 32 -16.37 -17.13 -39.93
C GLY A 32 -17.76 -16.85 -39.34
N LEU A 33 -18.78 -17.65 -39.67
CA LEU A 33 -20.10 -17.53 -39.06
C LEU A 33 -20.10 -18.00 -37.59
N PRO A 34 -20.90 -17.36 -36.72
CA PRO A 34 -21.00 -17.74 -35.30
C PRO A 34 -21.81 -19.02 -35.06
N ALA A 35 -22.45 -19.56 -36.10
CA ALA A 35 -23.20 -20.81 -36.06
C ALA A 35 -23.09 -21.53 -37.41
N ILE A 36 -23.24 -22.86 -37.37
CA ILE A 36 -23.31 -23.73 -38.53
C ILE A 36 -24.77 -24.05 -38.80
N HIS A 37 -25.24 -23.74 -40.00
CA HIS A 37 -26.51 -24.20 -40.53
C HIS A 37 -26.31 -25.58 -41.13
N TYR A 38 -26.84 -26.61 -40.47
CA TYR A 38 -26.68 -28.01 -40.87
C TYR A 38 -28.02 -28.72 -41.12
N ARG A 39 -29.15 -28.08 -40.76
CA ARG A 39 -30.47 -28.62 -41.07
C ARG A 39 -30.70 -28.72 -42.57
N VAL A 40 -30.96 -29.95 -43.04
CA VAL A 40 -31.37 -30.22 -44.44
C VAL A 40 -32.88 -30.04 -44.67
N GLY A 41 -33.63 -29.68 -43.63
CA GLY A 41 -35.08 -29.44 -43.67
C GLY A 41 -35.66 -29.18 -42.28
N THR A 42 -36.84 -28.58 -42.26
CA THR A 42 -37.78 -28.48 -41.12
C THR A 42 -38.98 -29.39 -41.35
N TYR A 43 -39.78 -29.61 -40.30
CA TYR A 43 -41.02 -30.38 -40.38
C TYR A 43 -41.87 -30.00 -41.61
N SER A 44 -42.11 -28.71 -41.85
CA SER A 44 -42.96 -28.26 -42.96
C SER A 44 -42.38 -28.59 -44.33
N THR A 45 -41.06 -28.44 -44.50
CA THR A 45 -40.38 -28.73 -45.77
C THR A 45 -40.25 -30.24 -46.03
N PHE A 46 -40.08 -31.06 -45.00
CA PHE A 46 -40.08 -32.52 -45.13
C PHE A 46 -41.46 -33.05 -45.51
N LEU A 47 -42.51 -32.58 -44.85
CA LEU A 47 -43.89 -32.98 -45.15
C LEU A 47 -44.25 -32.60 -46.58
N GLN A 48 -43.92 -31.38 -47.00
CA GLN A 48 -44.16 -30.93 -48.38
C GLN A 48 -43.38 -31.76 -49.40
N SER A 49 -42.10 -32.06 -49.14
CA SER A 49 -41.28 -32.90 -50.04
C SER A 49 -41.84 -34.32 -50.15
N MET A 50 -42.25 -34.93 -49.05
CA MET A 50 -42.84 -36.27 -49.08
C MET A 50 -44.21 -36.29 -49.77
N GLN A 51 -45.04 -35.26 -49.56
CA GLN A 51 -46.30 -35.09 -50.28
C GLN A 51 -46.10 -34.84 -51.79
N ALA A 52 -45.01 -34.16 -52.16
CA ALA A 52 -44.57 -33.99 -53.56
C ALA A 52 -44.15 -35.32 -54.18
N ALA A 53 -43.33 -36.09 -53.45
CA ALA A 53 -42.83 -37.39 -53.86
C ALA A 53 -43.95 -38.40 -54.13
N LEU A 54 -45.09 -38.34 -53.42
CA LEU A 54 -46.28 -39.16 -53.74
C LEU A 54 -46.79 -38.98 -55.18
N SER A 55 -46.52 -37.83 -55.80
CA SER A 55 -46.88 -37.52 -57.20
C SER A 55 -45.72 -37.73 -58.17
N SER A 56 -44.57 -38.25 -57.71
CA SER A 56 -43.37 -38.47 -58.53
C SER A 56 -43.54 -39.66 -59.48
N ALA A 57 -43.06 -39.50 -60.72
CA ALA A 57 -43.02 -40.59 -61.70
C ALA A 57 -42.15 -41.78 -61.25
N ASN A 58 -41.19 -41.54 -60.33
CA ASN A 58 -40.33 -42.57 -59.78
C ASN A 58 -41.05 -43.49 -58.77
N LEU A 59 -42.22 -43.08 -58.29
CA LEU A 59 -43.07 -43.84 -57.36
C LEU A 59 -44.42 -44.20 -58.02
N ALA A 60 -44.36 -44.67 -59.27
CA ALA A 60 -45.55 -45.00 -60.07
C ALA A 60 -46.61 -45.87 -59.35
N PRO A 61 -46.27 -46.87 -58.51
CA PRO A 61 -47.27 -47.63 -57.74
C PRO A 61 -48.08 -46.79 -56.75
N LEU A 62 -47.55 -45.64 -56.29
CA LEU A 62 -48.21 -44.74 -55.34
C LEU A 62 -49.03 -43.63 -56.04
N ALA A 63 -49.03 -43.56 -57.37
CA ALA A 63 -49.77 -42.54 -58.13
C ALA A 63 -51.30 -42.60 -57.93
N ALA A 64 -51.82 -43.72 -57.41
CA ALA A 64 -53.21 -43.87 -57.02
C ALA A 64 -53.56 -43.13 -55.71
N LEU A 65 -52.57 -42.81 -54.86
CA LEU A 65 -52.76 -42.15 -53.55
C LEU A 65 -52.92 -40.63 -53.71
N ARG A 66 -54.14 -40.20 -54.08
CA ARG A 66 -54.47 -38.80 -54.39
C ARG A 66 -54.92 -37.96 -53.19
N THR A 67 -55.17 -38.58 -52.04
CA THR A 67 -55.61 -37.88 -50.82
C THR A 67 -54.53 -36.91 -50.33
N ARG A 68 -54.94 -35.73 -49.87
CA ARG A 68 -54.08 -34.74 -49.18
C ARG A 68 -54.72 -34.25 -47.88
N SER A 69 -55.70 -35.01 -47.38
CA SER A 69 -56.36 -34.70 -46.11
C SER A 69 -55.44 -35.06 -44.94
N PRO A 70 -55.23 -34.16 -43.96
CA PRO A 70 -54.52 -34.50 -42.73
C PRO A 70 -55.19 -35.63 -41.92
N GLN A 71 -56.46 -35.94 -42.20
CA GLN A 71 -57.22 -37.01 -41.53
C GLN A 71 -56.96 -38.40 -42.15
N ASP A 72 -56.25 -38.48 -43.28
CA ASP A 72 -55.90 -39.75 -43.91
C ASP A 72 -54.70 -40.38 -43.22
N PHE A 73 -54.77 -41.67 -42.88
CA PHE A 73 -53.69 -42.38 -42.20
C PHE A 73 -52.36 -42.32 -42.96
N SER A 74 -52.40 -42.34 -44.30
CA SER A 74 -51.18 -42.29 -45.13
C SER A 74 -50.49 -40.93 -45.03
N ILE A 75 -51.28 -39.85 -44.93
CA ILE A 75 -50.74 -38.49 -44.73
C ILE A 75 -50.29 -38.30 -43.28
N ALA A 76 -51.01 -38.86 -42.30
CA ALA A 76 -50.59 -38.86 -40.90
C ALA A 76 -49.26 -39.61 -40.68
N LEU A 77 -48.97 -40.65 -41.47
CA LEU A 77 -47.67 -41.33 -41.43
C LEU A 77 -46.54 -40.44 -41.97
N LEU A 78 -46.77 -39.71 -43.06
CA LEU A 78 -45.79 -38.73 -43.57
C LEU A 78 -45.60 -37.57 -42.58
N ASP A 79 -46.67 -37.16 -41.91
CA ASP A 79 -46.67 -36.15 -40.86
C ASP A 79 -45.77 -36.56 -39.69
N ALA A 80 -46.02 -37.75 -39.12
CA ALA A 80 -45.21 -38.32 -38.04
C ALA A 80 -43.73 -38.49 -38.46
N TRP A 81 -43.47 -38.94 -39.69
CA TRP A 81 -42.10 -39.07 -40.17
C TRP A 81 -41.41 -37.72 -40.36
N SER A 82 -42.14 -36.68 -40.75
CA SER A 82 -41.62 -35.31 -40.86
C SER A 82 -41.17 -34.77 -39.51
N GLU A 83 -41.88 -35.09 -38.44
CA GLU A 83 -41.51 -34.73 -37.07
C GLU A 83 -40.22 -35.46 -36.64
N VAL A 84 -40.12 -36.77 -36.89
CA VAL A 84 -38.89 -37.54 -36.62
C VAL A 84 -37.69 -36.94 -37.36
N LEU A 85 -37.86 -36.58 -38.64
CA LEU A 85 -36.81 -35.95 -39.43
C LEU A 85 -36.42 -34.56 -38.92
N ASP A 86 -37.37 -33.73 -38.50
CA ASP A 86 -37.09 -32.40 -37.93
C ASP A 86 -36.33 -32.49 -36.60
N VAL A 87 -36.72 -33.43 -35.74
CA VAL A 87 -36.00 -33.70 -34.48
C VAL A 87 -34.59 -34.20 -34.76
N LEU A 88 -34.42 -35.12 -35.71
CA LEU A 88 -33.10 -35.63 -36.10
C LEU A 88 -32.21 -34.50 -36.64
N THR A 89 -32.71 -33.69 -37.58
CA THR A 89 -31.92 -32.60 -38.16
C THR A 89 -31.57 -31.53 -37.14
N PHE A 90 -32.48 -31.23 -36.20
CA PHE A 90 -32.20 -30.36 -35.06
C PHE A 90 -31.01 -30.84 -34.23
N TYR A 91 -31.01 -32.12 -33.82
CA TYR A 91 -29.90 -32.66 -33.01
C TYR A 91 -28.59 -32.73 -33.80
N THR A 92 -28.62 -33.09 -35.09
CA THR A 92 -27.40 -33.09 -35.92
C THR A 92 -26.81 -31.69 -36.09
N GLU A 93 -27.65 -30.65 -36.22
CA GLU A 93 -27.19 -29.27 -36.27
C GLU A 93 -26.59 -28.82 -34.93
N ARG A 94 -27.22 -29.19 -33.82
CA ARG A 94 -26.65 -28.92 -32.49
C ARG A 94 -25.27 -29.59 -32.34
N LEU A 95 -25.13 -30.87 -32.70
CA LEU A 95 -23.85 -31.57 -32.68
C LEU A 95 -22.80 -30.92 -33.60
N ALA A 96 -23.20 -30.47 -34.79
CA ALA A 96 -22.30 -29.77 -35.71
C ALA A 96 -21.79 -28.45 -35.11
N ASN A 97 -22.65 -27.70 -34.41
CA ASN A 97 -22.26 -26.48 -33.72
C ASN A 97 -21.31 -26.76 -32.55
N GLU A 98 -21.52 -27.84 -31.79
CA GLU A 98 -20.64 -28.23 -30.67
C GLU A 98 -19.26 -28.76 -31.10
N ALA A 99 -19.02 -29.00 -32.39
CA ALA A 99 -17.77 -29.56 -32.90
C ALA A 99 -16.62 -28.54 -33.06
N TYR A 100 -16.92 -27.23 -33.08
CA TYR A 100 -15.91 -26.18 -33.27
C TYR A 100 -15.92 -25.16 -32.15
N LEU A 101 -14.73 -24.69 -31.78
CA LEU A 101 -14.56 -23.75 -30.68
C LEU A 101 -15.33 -22.43 -30.90
N GLY A 102 -15.44 -21.97 -32.14
CA GLY A 102 -16.17 -20.75 -32.49
C GLY A 102 -17.70 -20.88 -32.40
N THR A 103 -18.25 -22.09 -32.53
CA THR A 103 -19.70 -22.33 -32.69
C THR A 103 -20.32 -23.14 -31.56
N ALA A 104 -19.51 -23.79 -30.73
CA ALA A 104 -19.99 -24.53 -29.57
C ALA A 104 -20.80 -23.60 -28.65
N ILE A 105 -21.67 -24.13 -27.80
CA ILE A 105 -22.44 -23.33 -26.83
C ILE A 105 -22.31 -23.98 -25.45
N GLU A 106 -22.25 -25.31 -25.40
CA GLU A 106 -22.12 -26.02 -24.14
C GLU A 106 -20.72 -25.82 -23.52
N PRO A 107 -20.64 -25.43 -22.22
CA PRO A 107 -19.36 -25.21 -21.54
C PRO A 107 -18.41 -26.42 -21.63
N ARG A 108 -18.98 -27.63 -21.56
CA ARG A 108 -18.22 -28.88 -21.65
C ARG A 108 -17.52 -29.00 -23.00
N SER A 109 -18.23 -28.79 -24.11
CA SER A 109 -17.64 -28.88 -25.45
C SER A 109 -16.50 -27.88 -25.62
N VAL A 110 -16.72 -26.62 -25.20
CA VAL A 110 -15.70 -25.56 -25.28
C VAL A 110 -14.43 -25.96 -24.53
N PHE A 111 -14.55 -26.45 -23.30
CA PHE A 111 -13.40 -26.81 -22.49
C PHE A 111 -12.68 -28.06 -23.01
N GLU A 112 -13.39 -29.06 -23.50
CA GLU A 112 -12.77 -30.25 -24.10
C GLU A 112 -12.08 -29.90 -25.43
N LEU A 113 -12.68 -29.05 -26.28
CA LEU A 113 -12.06 -28.57 -27.51
C LEU A 113 -10.82 -27.71 -27.24
N ALA A 114 -10.88 -26.82 -26.26
CA ALA A 114 -9.74 -26.04 -25.77
C ALA A 114 -8.58 -26.96 -25.32
N ARG A 115 -8.91 -28.05 -24.63
CA ARG A 115 -7.92 -29.01 -24.16
C ARG A 115 -7.21 -29.74 -25.30
N LEU A 116 -7.89 -30.00 -26.43
CA LEU A 116 -7.26 -30.62 -27.60
C LEU A 116 -6.11 -29.79 -28.17
N VAL A 117 -6.16 -28.46 -28.02
CA VAL A 117 -5.09 -27.54 -28.43
C VAL A 117 -4.11 -27.22 -27.28
N GLY A 118 -4.15 -28.01 -26.20
CA GLY A 118 -3.24 -27.88 -25.06
C GLY A 118 -3.60 -26.76 -24.08
N TYR A 119 -4.72 -26.06 -24.27
CA TYR A 119 -5.18 -25.04 -23.33
C TYR A 119 -6.05 -25.64 -22.22
N LYS A 120 -5.65 -25.41 -20.97
CA LYS A 120 -6.47 -25.68 -19.79
C LYS A 120 -7.17 -24.38 -19.38
N PRO A 121 -8.51 -24.31 -19.40
CA PRO A 121 -9.23 -23.16 -18.88
C PRO A 121 -8.76 -22.80 -17.48
N SER A 122 -8.47 -21.51 -17.25
CA SER A 122 -8.02 -21.03 -15.95
C SER A 122 -8.99 -21.49 -14.84
N PRO A 123 -8.52 -22.16 -13.78
CA PRO A 123 -9.39 -22.70 -12.74
C PRO A 123 -9.86 -21.64 -11.73
N GLY A 124 -9.53 -20.36 -11.97
CA GLY A 124 -9.65 -19.26 -11.03
C GLY A 124 -8.47 -19.24 -10.06
N VAL A 125 -8.29 -18.12 -9.36
CA VAL A 125 -7.22 -17.94 -8.37
C VAL A 125 -7.75 -17.22 -7.14
N SER A 126 -7.20 -17.59 -5.99
CA SER A 126 -7.47 -16.96 -4.71
C SER A 126 -6.94 -15.54 -4.65
N ALA A 127 -7.75 -14.62 -4.12
CA ALA A 127 -7.26 -13.32 -3.70
C ALA A 127 -6.21 -13.45 -2.58
N SER A 128 -5.33 -12.45 -2.48
CA SER A 128 -4.27 -12.37 -1.48
C SER A 128 -4.24 -10.99 -0.82
N THR A 129 -3.82 -10.94 0.44
CA THR A 129 -3.62 -9.70 1.19
C THR A 129 -2.64 -9.91 2.34
N VAL A 130 -2.30 -8.83 3.04
CA VAL A 130 -1.54 -8.90 4.29
C VAL A 130 -2.52 -8.86 5.46
N LEU A 131 -2.31 -9.71 6.46
CA LEU A 131 -2.95 -9.63 7.77
C LEU A 131 -1.96 -9.05 8.77
N ALA A 132 -2.39 -8.05 9.53
CA ALA A 132 -1.66 -7.46 10.65
C ALA A 132 -2.35 -7.82 11.96
N PHE A 133 -1.59 -8.43 12.87
CA PHE A 133 -2.08 -8.89 14.17
C PHE A 133 -1.70 -7.90 15.28
N THR A 134 -2.61 -7.68 16.20
CA THR A 134 -2.36 -6.89 17.41
C THR A 134 -2.49 -7.79 18.63
N LEU A 135 -1.45 -7.82 19.46
CA LEU A 135 -1.42 -8.60 20.70
C LEU A 135 -1.85 -7.76 21.90
N ALA A 136 -2.50 -8.40 22.89
CA ALA A 136 -2.90 -7.74 24.13
C ALA A 136 -1.69 -7.47 25.04
N SER A 137 -1.58 -6.24 25.57
CA SER A 137 -0.49 -5.79 26.45
C SER A 137 -0.78 -5.94 27.96
N ALA A 138 -1.74 -6.78 28.35
CA ALA A 138 -2.11 -6.97 29.75
C ALA A 138 -1.03 -7.69 30.57
N ALA A 139 -1.01 -7.46 31.89
CA ALA A 139 -0.12 -8.18 32.80
C ALA A 139 -0.38 -9.70 32.73
N GLY A 140 0.67 -10.48 32.43
CA GLY A 140 0.57 -11.93 32.21
C GLY A 140 0.39 -12.35 30.74
N SER A 141 0.26 -11.41 29.80
CA SER A 141 0.26 -11.73 28.37
C SER A 141 1.58 -12.38 27.93
N PRO A 142 1.55 -13.41 27.08
CA PRO A 142 2.74 -14.00 26.51
C PRO A 142 3.51 -12.97 25.68
N VAL A 143 4.84 -12.89 25.88
CA VAL A 143 5.72 -11.95 25.17
C VAL A 143 5.80 -12.27 23.67
N LYS A 144 5.66 -13.55 23.32
CA LYS A 144 5.66 -14.08 21.95
C LYS A 144 4.42 -14.94 21.76
N VAL A 145 3.67 -14.71 20.69
CA VAL A 145 2.49 -15.50 20.31
C VAL A 145 2.76 -16.17 18.97
N PRO A 146 2.85 -17.51 18.91
CA PRO A 146 2.97 -18.22 17.64
C PRO A 146 1.63 -18.20 16.90
N ILE A 147 1.64 -17.68 15.68
CA ILE A 147 0.53 -17.72 14.74
C ILE A 147 0.94 -18.69 13.63
N SER A 148 0.31 -19.85 13.57
CA SER A 148 0.63 -20.88 12.58
C SER A 148 0.18 -20.47 11.18
N SER A 149 0.78 -21.06 10.15
CA SER A 149 0.17 -21.09 8.81
C SER A 149 -1.19 -21.81 8.89
N GLY A 150 -2.16 -21.37 8.10
CA GLY A 150 -3.53 -21.87 8.14
C GLY A 150 -4.42 -21.22 9.20
N THR A 151 -3.95 -20.20 9.92
CA THR A 151 -4.77 -19.47 10.91
C THR A 151 -5.87 -18.72 10.17
N ARG A 152 -7.14 -18.97 10.53
CA ARG A 152 -8.30 -18.44 9.81
C ARG A 152 -8.78 -17.10 10.34
N VAL A 153 -9.07 -16.19 9.41
CA VAL A 153 -9.70 -14.87 9.65
C VAL A 153 -10.85 -14.68 8.67
N GLN A 154 -11.97 -14.16 9.15
CA GLN A 154 -13.17 -13.92 8.37
C GLN A 154 -13.42 -12.43 8.17
N SER A 155 -13.94 -12.07 6.99
CA SER A 155 -14.34 -10.70 6.69
C SER A 155 -15.72 -10.38 7.26
N VAL A 156 -15.90 -9.11 7.64
CA VAL A 156 -17.22 -8.53 7.89
C VAL A 156 -17.77 -8.06 6.54
N PRO A 157 -18.83 -8.69 6.02
CA PRO A 157 -19.36 -8.35 4.70
C PRO A 157 -19.99 -6.95 4.70
N GLY A 158 -19.81 -6.21 3.60
CA GLY A 158 -20.62 -5.04 3.30
C GLY A 158 -22.06 -5.40 2.87
N PRO A 159 -22.93 -4.42 2.63
CA PRO A 159 -24.28 -4.65 2.12
C PRO A 159 -24.25 -5.48 0.82
N GLY A 160 -24.96 -6.61 0.80
CA GLY A 160 -25.02 -7.51 -0.37
C GLY A 160 -23.80 -8.42 -0.57
N GLN A 161 -22.81 -8.40 0.33
CA GLN A 161 -21.65 -9.30 0.28
C GLN A 161 -21.83 -10.51 1.22
N SER A 162 -21.12 -11.60 0.92
CA SER A 162 -21.03 -12.77 1.80
C SER A 162 -19.70 -12.76 2.57
N PRO A 163 -19.65 -13.28 3.82
CA PRO A 163 -18.40 -13.39 4.57
C PRO A 163 -17.37 -14.24 3.81
N GLN A 164 -16.13 -13.78 3.76
CA GLN A 164 -15.01 -14.45 3.11
C GLN A 164 -13.99 -14.89 4.16
N VAL A 165 -13.48 -16.12 4.03
CA VAL A 165 -12.45 -16.66 4.93
C VAL A 165 -11.08 -16.59 4.27
N PHE A 166 -10.08 -16.20 5.05
CA PHE A 166 -8.67 -16.14 4.67
C PHE A 166 -7.85 -16.99 5.64
N GLU A 167 -6.77 -17.58 5.13
CA GLU A 167 -5.79 -18.31 5.93
C GLU A 167 -4.40 -17.70 5.76
N THR A 168 -3.63 -17.66 6.86
CA THR A 168 -2.22 -17.23 6.82
C THR A 168 -1.36 -18.17 5.99
N SER A 169 -0.61 -17.60 5.03
CA SER A 169 0.22 -18.36 4.10
C SER A 169 1.51 -18.89 4.74
N ALA A 170 1.96 -18.29 5.83
CA ALA A 170 3.18 -18.67 6.56
C ALA A 170 2.97 -18.49 8.08
N PRO A 171 3.76 -19.19 8.92
CA PRO A 171 3.76 -18.95 10.36
C PRO A 171 4.52 -17.66 10.71
N ILE A 172 4.12 -16.99 11.80
CA ILE A 172 4.82 -15.83 12.37
C ILE A 172 4.82 -15.91 13.91
N ASN A 173 5.91 -15.43 14.53
CA ASN A 173 5.98 -15.24 15.98
C ASN A 173 5.72 -13.77 16.31
N ALA A 174 4.45 -13.43 16.59
CA ALA A 174 4.06 -12.07 16.89
C ALA A 174 4.56 -11.62 18.27
N THR A 175 4.89 -10.34 18.42
CA THR A 175 5.36 -9.73 19.69
C THR A 175 4.65 -8.42 19.99
N ILE A 176 4.49 -8.10 21.28
CA ILE A 176 3.83 -6.85 21.71
C ILE A 176 4.63 -5.62 21.24
N ALA A 177 5.97 -5.69 21.25
CA ALA A 177 6.85 -4.61 20.80
C ALA A 177 6.67 -4.28 19.30
N ALA A 178 6.24 -5.24 18.50
CA ALA A 178 5.99 -5.07 17.07
C ALA A 178 4.55 -4.64 16.72
N ASN A 179 3.66 -4.45 17.70
CA ASN A 179 2.27 -4.04 17.45
C ASN A 179 2.16 -2.67 16.78
N ALA A 180 2.97 -1.71 17.23
CA ALA A 180 2.86 -0.31 16.83
C ALA A 180 4.19 0.42 17.11
N ILE A 181 5.19 0.21 16.26
CA ILE A 181 6.50 0.85 16.36
C ILE A 181 6.36 2.30 15.85
N PRO A 182 6.56 3.34 16.68
CA PRO A 182 6.34 4.72 16.26
C PRO A 182 7.36 5.21 15.23
N ALA A 183 6.93 6.13 14.36
CA ALA A 183 7.85 6.89 13.51
C ALA A 183 8.77 7.80 14.36
N VAL A 184 9.99 8.05 13.85
CA VAL A 184 10.86 9.11 14.38
C VAL A 184 10.35 10.45 13.87
N VAL A 185 9.99 11.33 14.80
CA VAL A 185 9.44 12.68 14.51
C VAL A 185 10.34 13.80 15.01
N THR A 186 11.46 13.46 15.62
CA THR A 186 12.44 14.41 16.12
C THR A 186 13.85 14.04 15.69
N THR A 187 14.66 15.06 15.46
CA THR A 187 16.11 14.91 15.33
C THR A 187 16.69 14.83 16.73
N PRO A 188 17.50 13.80 17.04
CA PRO A 188 18.26 13.75 18.29
C PRO A 188 19.09 15.02 18.45
N TRP A 189 19.10 15.56 19.66
CA TRP A 189 19.93 16.70 19.98
C TRP A 189 21.42 16.35 19.84
N THR A 190 22.14 17.17 19.08
CA THR A 190 23.59 17.04 18.87
C THR A 190 24.27 18.40 18.96
N LEU A 191 25.50 18.42 19.43
CA LEU A 191 26.40 19.58 19.39
C LEU A 191 27.59 19.28 18.49
N PHE A 192 28.05 20.31 17.78
CA PHE A 192 29.24 20.26 16.96
C PHE A 192 30.31 21.22 17.48
N GLY A 193 31.56 20.93 17.10
CA GLY A 193 32.66 21.85 17.30
C GLY A 193 32.36 23.20 16.64
N SER A 194 32.64 24.29 17.34
CA SER A 194 32.39 25.68 16.93
C SER A 194 30.96 26.18 17.09
N ASP A 195 30.03 25.37 17.60
CA ASP A 195 28.68 25.85 17.94
C ASP A 195 28.76 27.02 18.92
N THR A 196 27.87 28.00 18.73
CA THR A 196 27.69 29.19 19.60
C THR A 196 26.26 29.30 20.13
N SER A 197 25.40 28.35 19.76
CA SER A 197 24.02 28.28 20.19
C SER A 197 23.51 26.85 20.21
N THR A 198 22.47 26.57 21.00
CA THR A 198 21.80 25.28 21.04
C THR A 198 20.38 25.41 21.58
N TRP A 199 19.59 24.36 21.43
CA TRP A 199 18.25 24.27 22.01
C TRP A 199 18.28 23.45 23.29
N ILE A 200 17.68 23.99 24.35
CA ILE A 200 17.51 23.34 25.65
C ILE A 200 16.04 22.99 25.86
N ALA A 201 15.78 21.79 26.35
CA ALA A 201 14.43 21.29 26.61
C ALA A 201 13.81 22.05 27.79
N GLY A 202 12.58 22.56 27.60
CA GLY A 202 11.83 23.30 28.61
C GLY A 202 11.94 24.82 28.48
N THR A 203 10.87 25.52 28.85
CA THR A 203 10.79 26.98 28.94
C THR A 203 10.90 27.51 30.38
N ALA A 204 10.74 26.64 31.38
CA ALA A 204 10.81 26.98 32.81
C ALA A 204 12.24 26.89 33.38
N ASN A 205 13.26 26.87 32.53
CA ASN A 205 14.66 26.72 32.96
C ASN A 205 15.25 27.99 33.61
N ASN A 206 14.56 29.14 33.57
CA ASN A 206 15.00 30.41 34.17
C ASN A 206 16.47 30.75 33.83
N ILE A 207 16.81 30.67 32.54
CA ILE A 207 18.16 30.96 32.04
C ILE A 207 18.27 32.46 31.76
N HIS A 208 19.27 33.12 32.33
CA HIS A 208 19.49 34.55 32.19
C HIS A 208 20.81 34.86 31.46
N ILE A 209 20.88 36.02 30.82
CA ILE A 209 22.13 36.53 30.24
C ILE A 209 23.17 36.69 31.37
N GLY A 210 24.35 36.13 31.17
CA GLY A 210 25.45 36.13 32.14
C GLY A 210 25.56 34.88 33.03
N ASP A 211 24.60 33.95 32.95
CA ASP A 211 24.74 32.61 33.56
C ASP A 211 25.94 31.87 32.92
N ALA A 212 26.64 31.05 33.71
CA ALA A 212 27.75 30.24 33.19
C ALA A 212 27.25 28.85 32.80
N LEU A 213 27.77 28.34 31.69
CA LEU A 213 27.51 27.00 31.18
C LEU A 213 28.81 26.19 31.15
N LEU A 214 28.76 24.96 31.66
CA LEU A 214 29.81 23.96 31.49
C LEU A 214 29.30 22.90 30.51
N PHE A 215 29.97 22.79 29.37
CA PHE A 215 29.84 21.66 28.45
C PHE A 215 30.94 20.68 28.79
N ILE A 216 30.61 19.41 29.03
CA ILE A 216 31.57 18.36 29.39
C ILE A 216 31.29 17.11 28.57
N SER A 217 32.33 16.54 27.97
CA SER A 217 32.21 15.25 27.28
C SER A 217 31.74 14.17 28.24
N ALA A 218 30.80 13.36 27.80
CA ALA A 218 30.17 12.31 28.60
C ALA A 218 30.03 11.00 27.80
N PRO A 219 31.15 10.31 27.46
CA PRO A 219 31.08 9.03 26.78
C PRO A 219 30.23 8.04 27.59
N GLY A 220 29.22 7.44 26.95
CA GLY A 220 28.28 6.54 27.64
C GLY A 220 27.36 7.23 28.65
N GLY A 221 27.21 8.56 28.60
CA GLY A 221 26.32 9.34 29.47
C GLY A 221 26.92 9.69 30.85
N ILE A 222 28.19 9.37 31.09
CA ILE A 222 28.91 9.70 32.33
C ILE A 222 29.89 10.84 32.02
N PRO A 223 29.72 12.04 32.61
CA PRO A 223 30.62 13.17 32.39
C PRO A 223 32.07 12.83 32.79
N SER A 224 33.01 13.08 31.89
CA SER A 224 34.43 12.79 32.11
C SER A 224 35.13 13.99 32.75
N PRO A 225 35.61 13.90 34.01
CA PRO A 225 36.24 15.02 34.71
C PRO A 225 37.58 15.46 34.11
N SER A 226 38.23 14.58 33.32
CA SER A 226 39.46 14.85 32.58
C SER A 226 39.23 14.96 31.06
N GLY A 227 37.97 14.94 30.62
CA GLY A 227 37.61 14.95 29.20
C GLY A 227 37.53 16.37 28.63
N PRO A 228 37.38 16.49 27.29
CA PRO A 228 37.09 17.77 26.65
C PRO A 228 35.90 18.46 27.32
N ALA A 229 36.06 19.75 27.60
CA ALA A 229 35.05 20.58 28.22
C ALA A 229 35.20 22.04 27.79
N ALA A 230 34.17 22.84 28.03
CA ALA A 230 34.19 24.27 27.77
C ALA A 230 33.30 25.01 28.76
N VAL A 231 33.82 26.13 29.27
CA VAL A 231 33.05 27.11 30.02
C VAL A 231 32.75 28.29 29.13
N VAL A 232 31.47 28.62 29.01
CA VAL A 232 30.95 29.74 28.22
C VAL A 232 29.89 30.48 29.02
N TYR A 233 29.58 31.71 28.63
CA TYR A 233 28.60 32.56 29.30
C TYR A 233 27.44 32.87 28.38
N VAL A 234 26.22 32.78 28.90
CA VAL A 234 24.99 33.04 28.15
C VAL A 234 24.97 34.49 27.67
N THR A 235 24.80 34.69 26.37
CA THR A 235 24.64 36.01 25.73
C THR A 235 23.21 36.26 25.27
N GLY A 236 22.41 35.21 25.08
CA GLY A 236 20.99 35.31 24.76
C GLY A 236 20.23 34.04 25.14
N ALA A 237 18.98 34.21 25.56
CA ALA A 237 18.05 33.12 25.83
C ALA A 237 16.66 33.54 25.34
N THR A 238 16.15 32.84 24.32
CA THR A 238 14.84 33.11 23.72
C THR A 238 13.93 31.92 24.00
N LEU A 239 12.78 32.18 24.63
CA LEU A 239 11.77 31.15 24.87
C LEU A 239 11.03 30.83 23.57
N ASP A 240 10.83 29.54 23.31
CA ASP A 240 9.87 29.03 22.34
C ASP A 240 8.73 28.32 23.09
N PRO A 241 7.64 29.04 23.41
CA PRO A 241 6.49 28.46 24.10
C PRO A 241 5.77 27.39 23.29
N ILE A 242 5.89 27.40 21.95
CA ILE A 242 5.19 26.48 21.06
C ILE A 242 5.95 25.15 21.02
N GLY A 243 7.26 25.19 20.79
CA GLY A 243 8.13 24.01 20.82
C GLY A 243 8.44 23.52 22.24
N GLY A 244 8.10 24.30 23.27
CA GLY A 244 8.39 23.97 24.67
C GLY A 244 9.89 24.00 25.01
N ASN A 245 10.70 24.71 24.21
CA ASN A 245 12.16 24.72 24.31
C ASN A 245 12.68 26.15 24.51
N THR A 246 13.95 26.26 24.90
CA THR A 246 14.65 27.55 25.00
C THR A 246 15.83 27.55 24.04
N PHE A 247 15.89 28.54 23.14
CA PHE A 247 17.05 28.78 22.29
C PHE A 247 18.09 29.57 23.07
N LEU A 248 19.29 29.02 23.17
CA LEU A 248 20.39 29.54 23.99
C LEU A 248 21.57 29.91 23.11
N SER A 249 22.16 31.09 23.32
CA SER A 249 23.42 31.50 22.70
C SER A 249 24.44 31.95 23.74
N TRP A 250 25.73 31.82 23.41
CA TRP A 250 26.83 32.13 24.33
C TRP A 250 28.00 32.84 23.66
N ASN A 251 28.99 33.23 24.47
CA ASN A 251 29.98 34.25 24.13
C ASN A 251 31.17 33.81 23.24
N LYS A 252 31.41 32.51 23.03
CA LYS A 252 32.54 32.00 22.24
C LYS A 252 32.27 30.60 21.65
N PRO A 253 32.85 30.23 20.50
CA PRO A 253 32.65 28.90 19.91
C PRO A 253 33.12 27.76 20.82
N LEU A 254 32.42 26.63 20.80
CA LEU A 254 32.84 25.42 21.50
C LEU A 254 34.09 24.80 20.84
N PRO A 255 35.01 24.18 21.61
CA PRO A 255 36.17 23.48 21.06
C PRO A 255 35.76 22.28 20.21
N ALA A 256 36.48 22.04 19.11
CA ALA A 256 36.19 20.96 18.17
C ALA A 256 36.18 19.57 18.82
N SER A 257 36.96 19.38 19.88
CA SER A 257 37.06 18.14 20.65
C SER A 257 35.77 17.74 21.39
N LEU A 258 34.79 18.64 21.55
CA LEU A 258 33.48 18.29 22.11
C LEU A 258 32.55 17.61 21.10
N GLY A 259 32.73 17.84 19.80
CA GLY A 259 31.83 17.33 18.75
C GLY A 259 31.97 15.84 18.43
N SER A 260 32.94 15.14 19.03
CA SER A 260 33.22 13.72 18.78
C SER A 260 32.63 12.77 19.83
N SER A 261 31.93 13.29 20.84
CA SER A 261 31.41 12.52 21.97
C SER A 261 30.02 13.05 22.39
N SER A 262 29.25 12.27 23.14
CA SER A 262 28.07 12.79 23.84
C SER A 262 28.50 13.88 24.82
N VAL A 263 27.64 14.88 25.07
CA VAL A 263 27.97 16.05 25.91
C VAL A 263 26.88 16.26 26.96
N CYS A 264 27.27 16.58 28.18
CA CYS A 264 26.37 17.07 29.23
C CYS A 264 26.54 18.58 29.39
N ILE A 265 25.44 19.27 29.71
CA ILE A 265 25.41 20.72 29.92
C ILE A 265 25.01 21.00 31.36
N TYR A 266 25.83 21.75 32.08
CA TYR A 266 25.48 22.25 33.40
C TYR A 266 25.39 23.76 33.38
N ILE A 267 24.37 24.31 34.02
CA ILE A 267 24.22 25.75 34.22
C ILE A 267 24.54 26.12 35.67
N PHE A 268 25.16 27.28 35.83
CA PHE A 268 25.55 27.86 37.12
C PHE A 268 25.00 29.27 37.20
N ARG A 269 24.16 29.51 38.21
CA ARG A 269 23.51 30.80 38.45
C ARG A 269 24.06 31.52 39.68
N THR A 270 24.78 30.79 40.52
CA THR A 270 25.30 31.31 41.79
C THR A 270 26.78 31.62 41.62
N LYS A 271 27.11 32.91 41.72
CA LYS A 271 28.48 33.41 41.80
C LYS A 271 28.88 33.56 43.25
N ALA A 272 30.05 33.04 43.59
CA ALA A 272 30.70 33.15 44.87
C ALA A 272 32.10 33.73 44.68
N ALA A 273 32.66 34.29 45.74
CA ALA A 273 34.07 34.68 45.77
C ALA A 273 34.85 33.70 46.65
N LEU A 274 36.17 33.68 46.48
CA LEU A 274 37.02 32.95 47.43
C LEU A 274 37.07 33.71 48.76
N TYR A 275 37.17 32.96 49.86
CA TYR A 275 37.23 33.53 51.20
C TYR A 275 38.39 34.49 51.33
N GLY A 276 38.08 35.72 51.75
CA GLY A 276 39.06 36.81 51.83
C GLY A 276 38.98 37.81 50.67
N ALA A 277 38.23 37.55 49.59
CA ALA A 277 38.08 38.47 48.46
C ALA A 277 37.57 39.86 48.88
N SER A 278 36.71 39.91 49.89
CA SER A 278 36.15 41.16 50.47
C SER A 278 36.87 41.63 51.74
N SER A 279 38.00 41.03 52.13
CA SER A 279 38.72 41.44 53.33
C SER A 279 39.27 42.88 53.19
N PRO A 280 39.35 43.68 54.26
CA PRO A 280 40.06 44.96 54.18
C PRO A 280 41.53 44.73 53.81
N LYS A 281 42.15 45.66 53.07
CA LYS A 281 43.58 45.53 52.74
C LYS A 281 44.42 45.58 54.03
N PRO A 282 45.47 44.76 54.16
CA PRO A 282 46.31 44.73 55.37
C PRO A 282 46.94 46.09 55.69
N GLY A 283 47.27 46.90 54.67
CA GLY A 283 47.79 48.26 54.82
C GLY A 283 46.82 49.27 55.45
N MET A 284 45.56 48.90 55.70
CA MET A 284 44.58 49.71 56.43
C MET A 284 44.67 49.54 57.95
N PHE A 285 45.40 48.53 58.44
CA PHE A 285 45.54 48.25 59.87
C PHE A 285 46.84 48.85 60.44
N PRO A 286 46.85 49.31 61.70
CA PRO A 286 48.09 49.68 62.39
C PRO A 286 49.08 48.51 62.44
N THR A 287 50.37 48.80 62.26
CA THR A 287 51.43 47.78 62.11
C THR A 287 51.50 46.80 63.29
N ASP A 288 51.18 47.24 64.50
CA ASP A 288 51.18 46.38 65.69
C ASP A 288 49.95 45.46 65.78
N SER A 289 48.78 45.91 65.31
CA SER A 289 47.57 45.09 65.25
C SER A 289 47.59 44.11 64.09
N LEU A 290 48.28 44.43 62.99
CA LEU A 290 48.38 43.55 61.81
C LEU A 290 49.19 42.27 62.09
N LYS A 291 50.14 42.30 63.03
CA LYS A 291 50.97 41.13 63.39
C LYS A 291 50.19 40.02 64.08
N THR A 292 49.04 40.34 64.69
CA THR A 292 48.19 39.37 65.41
C THR A 292 47.06 38.82 64.54
N ILE A 293 46.88 39.31 63.32
CA ILE A 293 45.85 38.84 62.39
C ILE A 293 46.39 37.66 61.57
N PRO A 294 45.77 36.48 61.64
CA PRO A 294 46.15 35.32 60.81
C PRO A 294 46.07 35.61 59.30
N GLY A 295 47.11 35.21 58.55
CA GLY A 295 47.25 35.51 57.11
C GLY A 295 48.04 36.79 56.79
N THR A 296 48.64 37.44 57.80
CA THR A 296 49.46 38.64 57.62
C THR A 296 50.68 38.41 56.72
N PRO A 297 51.00 39.33 55.77
CA PRO A 297 52.16 39.20 54.89
C PRO A 297 53.51 39.55 55.57
N GLY A 298 53.52 39.78 56.89
CA GLY A 298 54.73 40.03 57.67
C GLY A 298 55.07 41.52 57.84
N SER A 299 56.35 41.83 58.06
CA SER A 299 56.84 43.21 58.24
C SER A 299 57.13 43.88 56.89
N GLY A 300 56.70 45.14 56.70
CA GLY A 300 56.94 45.91 55.46
C GLY A 300 55.72 46.17 54.58
N VAL A 301 54.51 46.08 55.14
CA VAL A 301 53.23 46.25 54.44
C VAL A 301 53.02 47.69 54.01
N THR A 302 52.76 47.92 52.72
CA THR A 302 52.41 49.23 52.16
C THR A 302 50.90 49.34 51.94
N SER A 303 50.41 50.51 51.51
CA SER A 303 49.00 50.71 51.16
C SER A 303 48.52 49.85 49.98
N THR A 304 49.44 49.26 49.21
CA THR A 304 49.13 48.41 48.05
C THR A 304 49.28 46.92 48.31
N SER A 305 49.92 46.51 49.42
CA SER A 305 50.07 45.11 49.82
C SER A 305 48.71 44.43 50.04
N ASP A 306 48.67 43.12 49.76
CA ASP A 306 47.53 42.26 50.07
C ASP A 306 47.92 41.15 51.05
N TRP A 307 46.94 40.37 51.51
CA TRP A 307 47.16 39.28 52.46
C TRP A 307 48.05 38.18 51.88
N ALA A 308 48.75 37.46 52.75
CA ALA A 308 49.43 36.22 52.37
C ALA A 308 48.38 35.10 52.30
N TRP A 309 47.79 34.93 51.11
CA TRP A 309 46.73 33.96 50.87
C TRP A 309 47.20 32.53 51.18
N GLN A 310 46.52 31.91 52.15
CA GLN A 310 46.82 30.58 52.66
C GLN A 310 46.07 29.51 51.86
N TYR A 311 46.80 28.55 51.33
CA TYR A 311 46.27 27.33 50.72
C TYR A 311 46.94 26.11 51.36
N GLY A 312 46.13 25.12 51.77
CA GLY A 312 46.60 23.97 52.56
C GLY A 312 46.99 22.73 51.76
N GLU A 313 47.10 22.82 50.43
CA GLU A 313 47.48 21.71 49.52
C GLU A 313 46.65 20.43 49.65
N ASN A 314 45.41 20.56 50.10
CA ASN A 314 44.48 19.47 50.38
C ASN A 314 43.26 19.48 49.43
N LEU A 315 43.35 20.17 48.30
CA LEU A 315 42.24 20.38 47.35
C LEU A 315 41.00 21.06 47.98
N THR A 316 41.16 21.74 49.12
CA THR A 316 40.06 22.48 49.75
C THR A 316 40.14 23.96 49.46
N VAL A 317 39.00 24.55 49.14
CA VAL A 317 38.81 26.00 49.02
C VAL A 317 37.66 26.44 49.88
N ASN A 318 37.77 27.64 50.46
CA ASN A 318 36.68 28.26 51.22
C ASN A 318 36.05 29.36 50.37
N LEU A 319 34.73 29.38 50.32
CA LEU A 319 33.96 30.47 49.71
C LEU A 319 33.71 31.59 50.72
N ASP A 320 33.38 32.78 50.24
CA ASP A 320 33.19 33.98 51.05
C ASP A 320 31.96 33.97 51.96
N ASN A 321 30.99 33.08 51.71
CA ASN A 321 29.75 32.96 52.48
C ASN A 321 29.29 31.49 52.60
N ALA A 322 28.23 31.26 53.36
CA ALA A 322 27.52 29.97 53.41
C ALA A 322 26.55 29.86 52.22
N TYR A 323 26.77 28.86 51.37
CA TYR A 323 25.96 28.55 50.19
C TYR A 323 25.15 27.26 50.40
N PRO A 324 23.90 27.35 50.91
CA PRO A 324 23.07 26.17 51.17
C PRO A 324 22.70 25.45 49.87
N GLY A 325 22.59 24.12 49.90
CA GLY A 325 22.18 23.32 48.73
C GLY A 325 23.32 22.87 47.82
N LEU A 326 24.57 23.08 48.21
CA LEU A 326 25.73 22.42 47.58
C LEU A 326 25.88 21.01 48.12
N ASN A 327 25.82 20.02 47.23
CA ASN A 327 25.94 18.60 47.56
C ASN A 327 27.20 18.01 46.91
N PRO A 328 27.81 16.96 47.48
CA PRO A 328 28.85 16.20 46.82
C PRO A 328 28.27 15.35 45.67
N ALA A 329 29.12 14.99 44.71
CA ALA A 329 28.77 13.99 43.70
C ALA A 329 28.52 12.62 44.35
N ALA A 330 27.37 11.99 44.06
CA ALA A 330 26.88 10.81 44.80
C ALA A 330 27.80 9.56 44.72
N SER A 331 28.71 9.52 43.75
CA SER A 331 29.67 8.42 43.58
C SER A 331 31.02 8.88 43.00
N GLY A 332 31.48 10.08 43.38
CA GLY A 332 32.78 10.62 42.96
C GLY A 332 32.91 10.80 41.43
N PRO A 333 34.09 10.56 40.83
CA PRO A 333 34.40 10.79 39.41
C PRO A 333 33.50 10.08 38.40
N SER A 334 32.81 9.02 38.84
CA SER A 334 31.94 8.20 37.98
C SER A 334 30.45 8.48 38.19
N ALA A 335 30.10 9.58 38.87
CA ALA A 335 28.72 9.97 39.09
C ALA A 335 27.95 10.13 37.76
N PRO A 336 26.73 9.57 37.63
CA PRO A 336 25.85 9.87 36.50
C PRO A 336 25.61 11.37 36.37
N ALA A 337 25.29 11.84 35.16
CA ALA A 337 25.18 13.27 34.88
C ALA A 337 24.24 14.02 35.86
N ALA A 338 23.07 13.45 36.18
CA ALA A 338 22.10 14.07 37.09
C ALA A 338 22.55 14.12 38.55
N GLN A 339 23.52 13.30 38.95
CA GLN A 339 24.04 13.19 40.32
C GLN A 339 25.47 13.75 40.47
N SER A 340 26.01 14.30 39.38
CA SER A 340 27.29 15.01 39.41
C SER A 340 27.09 16.44 39.92
N GLN A 341 28.08 16.92 40.67
CA GLN A 341 28.13 18.31 41.14
C GLN A 341 29.48 18.91 40.78
N TRP A 342 29.43 20.08 40.16
CA TRP A 342 30.58 20.75 39.57
C TRP A 342 30.75 22.15 40.17
N MET A 343 31.96 22.66 40.08
CA MET A 343 32.35 24.02 40.42
C MET A 343 33.28 24.56 39.34
N ILE A 344 33.13 25.83 38.96
CA ILE A 344 34.05 26.50 38.03
C ILE A 344 34.80 27.58 38.79
N LEU A 345 36.12 27.66 38.60
CA LEU A 345 36.92 28.81 39.00
C LEU A 345 37.41 29.54 37.76
N THR A 346 37.19 30.85 37.72
CA THR A 346 37.72 31.73 36.68
C THR A 346 38.50 32.87 37.33
N GLY A 347 39.73 33.05 36.88
CA GLY A 347 40.62 34.15 37.22
C GLY A 347 41.12 34.83 35.94
N PRO A 348 42.01 35.83 36.06
CA PRO A 348 42.55 36.56 34.91
C PRO A 348 43.31 35.67 33.90
N GLN A 349 44.05 34.69 34.40
CA GLN A 349 44.91 33.83 33.57
C GLN A 349 44.37 32.40 33.44
N TYR A 350 43.55 31.95 34.38
CA TYR A 350 43.13 30.56 34.48
C TYR A 350 41.61 30.40 34.48
N THR A 351 41.12 29.36 33.81
CA THR A 351 39.75 28.89 33.95
C THR A 351 39.77 27.38 34.06
N SER A 352 39.09 26.82 35.05
CA SER A 352 39.02 25.38 35.27
C SER A 352 37.69 25.00 35.90
N PHE A 353 37.28 23.76 35.67
CA PHE A 353 36.13 23.16 36.34
C PHE A 353 36.60 21.99 37.20
N PHE A 354 35.86 21.73 38.27
CA PHE A 354 36.21 20.75 39.28
C PHE A 354 34.97 20.00 39.73
N GLN A 355 35.12 18.71 40.01
CA GLN A 355 34.06 17.91 40.63
C GLN A 355 34.09 18.09 42.15
N VAL A 356 32.91 18.27 42.74
CA VAL A 356 32.74 18.48 44.19
C VAL A 356 32.73 17.14 44.92
N ALA A 357 33.77 16.89 45.74
CA ALA A 357 33.91 15.67 46.53
C ALA A 357 33.18 15.77 47.88
N SER A 358 33.31 16.90 48.57
CA SER A 358 32.60 17.14 49.83
C SER A 358 32.37 18.63 50.07
N VAL A 359 31.33 18.93 50.83
CA VAL A 359 30.96 20.29 51.22
C VAL A 359 30.73 20.30 52.72
N SER A 360 31.32 21.26 53.41
CA SER A 360 31.13 21.47 54.85
C SER A 360 31.09 22.95 55.17
N GLU A 361 30.57 23.30 56.34
CA GLU A 361 30.60 24.66 56.83
C GLU A 361 31.87 24.88 57.66
N SER A 362 32.53 26.01 57.45
CA SER A 362 33.77 26.36 58.14
C SER A 362 33.77 27.84 58.57
N ASN A 363 34.78 28.24 59.34
CA ASN A 363 35.13 29.63 59.60
C ASN A 363 36.66 29.70 59.78
N PRO A 364 37.42 30.01 58.71
CA PRO A 364 38.88 29.96 58.77
C PRO A 364 39.52 30.98 59.73
N GLY A 365 38.81 32.06 60.09
CA GLY A 365 39.32 33.11 60.97
C GLY A 365 40.55 33.85 60.44
N LEU A 366 40.72 33.96 59.12
CA LEU A 366 41.84 34.63 58.46
C LEU A 366 41.44 36.01 57.93
N TYR A 367 42.42 36.87 57.67
CA TYR A 367 42.24 38.14 56.95
C TYR A 367 41.27 39.14 57.62
N ALA A 368 41.18 39.08 58.95
CA ALA A 368 40.26 39.87 59.77
C ALA A 368 38.76 39.61 59.47
N LEU A 369 38.42 38.43 58.95
CA LEU A 369 37.03 38.01 58.71
C LEU A 369 36.63 36.93 59.71
N SER A 370 35.43 37.05 60.28
CA SER A 370 34.87 36.09 61.26
C SER A 370 33.49 35.58 60.85
N LEU A 371 33.30 35.33 59.56
CA LEU A 371 32.03 34.91 58.96
C LEU A 371 32.00 33.39 58.75
N LYS A 372 30.79 32.84 58.71
CA LYS A 372 30.55 31.44 58.34
C LYS A 372 30.71 31.28 56.83
N THR A 373 31.46 30.27 56.42
CA THR A 373 31.82 30.02 55.02
C THR A 373 31.49 28.60 54.59
N THR A 374 31.42 28.37 53.29
CA THR A 374 31.38 27.01 52.73
C THR A 374 32.77 26.55 52.35
N GLN A 375 33.25 25.48 52.98
CA GLN A 375 34.45 24.76 52.57
C GLN A 375 34.07 23.66 51.57
N ILE A 376 34.75 23.64 50.44
CA ILE A 376 34.55 22.65 49.38
C ILE A 376 35.85 21.88 49.19
N THR A 377 35.77 20.55 49.24
CA THR A 377 36.85 19.66 48.82
C THR A 377 36.59 19.22 47.39
N LEU A 378 37.59 19.39 46.54
CA LEU A 378 37.54 19.04 45.12
C LEU A 378 38.29 17.73 44.87
N ASP A 379 37.84 16.95 43.90
CA ASP A 379 38.45 15.65 43.57
C ASP A 379 39.29 15.71 42.30
N SER A 380 38.64 16.11 41.21
CA SER A 380 39.19 16.11 39.86
C SER A 380 38.84 17.39 39.11
N GLY A 381 39.68 17.83 38.17
CA GLY A 381 39.40 18.99 37.33
C GLY A 381 40.38 19.12 36.16
N THR A 382 40.03 19.97 35.20
CA THR A 382 40.83 20.18 33.98
C THR A 382 40.97 21.66 33.66
N VAL A 383 42.20 22.08 33.34
CA VAL A 383 42.50 23.45 32.91
C VAL A 383 41.91 23.70 31.53
N LEU A 384 41.03 24.70 31.43
CA LEU A 384 40.39 25.13 30.17
C LEU A 384 41.08 26.36 29.56
N ALA A 385 41.72 27.18 30.38
CA ALA A 385 42.53 28.32 29.97
C ALA A 385 43.70 28.46 30.94
N GLY A 386 44.89 28.79 30.42
CA GLY A 386 46.15 28.84 31.17
C GLY A 386 47.09 27.69 30.81
N ASP A 387 48.04 27.38 31.68
CA ASP A 387 48.99 26.27 31.52
C ASP A 387 48.30 24.91 31.79
N PRO A 388 48.16 24.03 30.78
CA PRO A 388 47.47 22.76 30.93
C PRO A 388 48.26 21.69 31.70
N PHE A 389 49.55 21.94 32.01
CA PHE A 389 50.41 20.96 32.68
C PHE A 389 50.44 21.10 34.21
N LEU A 390 49.73 22.09 34.76
CA LEU A 390 49.63 22.29 36.21
C LEU A 390 48.89 21.12 36.89
N THR A 391 49.41 20.69 38.03
CA THR A 391 48.68 19.79 38.93
C THR A 391 47.48 20.51 39.55
N LEU A 392 46.51 19.74 40.05
CA LEU A 392 45.29 20.31 40.64
C LEU A 392 45.59 21.20 41.87
N ASN A 393 46.58 20.81 42.69
CA ASN A 393 47.03 21.60 43.83
C ASN A 393 47.73 22.90 43.39
N GLU A 394 48.60 22.86 42.37
CA GLU A 394 49.25 24.07 41.84
C GLU A 394 48.22 25.03 41.25
N LEU A 395 47.25 24.51 40.50
CA LEU A 395 46.18 25.31 39.92
C LEU A 395 45.30 25.98 41.00
N LEU A 396 44.90 25.25 42.03
CA LEU A 396 44.12 25.80 43.13
C LEU A 396 44.94 26.78 43.97
N TYR A 397 46.23 26.53 44.18
CA TYR A 397 47.14 27.49 44.78
C TYR A 397 47.12 28.82 44.02
N LEU A 398 47.23 28.79 42.69
CA LEU A 398 47.17 30.00 41.85
C LEU A 398 45.84 30.75 41.98
N PHE A 399 44.71 30.03 41.93
CA PHE A 399 43.39 30.66 42.16
C PHE A 399 43.29 31.31 43.54
N VAL A 400 43.84 30.67 44.59
CA VAL A 400 43.87 31.23 45.95
C VAL A 400 44.82 32.43 46.04
N GLN A 401 45.97 32.43 45.36
CA GLN A 401 46.82 33.62 45.29
C GLN A 401 46.13 34.79 44.58
N GLU A 402 45.17 34.51 43.70
CA GLU A 402 44.32 35.48 43.00
C GLU A 402 42.93 35.64 43.64
N THR A 403 42.81 35.42 44.96
CA THR A 403 41.53 35.42 45.71
C THR A 403 40.64 36.64 45.42
N ARG A 404 41.22 37.84 45.25
CA ARG A 404 40.48 39.09 44.98
C ARG A 404 39.70 39.11 43.67
N VAL A 405 40.20 38.40 42.66
CA VAL A 405 39.73 38.48 41.27
C VAL A 405 39.21 37.14 40.75
N THR A 406 39.35 36.08 41.55
CA THR A 406 38.80 34.76 41.24
C THR A 406 37.31 34.72 41.55
N THR A 407 36.52 34.35 40.54
CA THR A 407 35.09 34.08 40.69
C THR A 407 34.85 32.57 40.71
N ALA A 408 34.08 32.12 41.67
CA ALA A 408 33.60 30.75 41.78
C ALA A 408 32.16 30.66 41.28
N TYR A 409 31.88 29.75 40.35
CA TYR A 409 30.52 29.39 39.98
C TYR A 409 30.18 28.05 40.59
N VAL A 410 29.07 28.00 41.34
CA VAL A 410 28.69 26.86 42.15
C VAL A 410 27.21 26.50 41.93
N GLN A 411 26.75 25.40 42.54
CA GLN A 411 25.38 24.87 42.40
C GLN A 411 25.04 24.50 40.96
N SER A 412 25.84 23.60 40.37
CA SER A 412 25.61 23.11 39.02
C SER A 412 24.26 22.40 38.89
N GLN A 413 23.47 22.80 37.90
CA GLN A 413 22.22 22.12 37.52
C GLN A 413 22.34 21.55 36.11
N LEU A 414 21.99 20.28 35.91
CA LEU A 414 21.97 19.65 34.60
C LEU A 414 20.86 20.25 33.71
N LEU A 415 21.22 20.62 32.49
CA LEU A 415 20.29 20.96 31.41
C LEU A 415 20.18 19.79 30.44
N THR A 416 18.99 19.62 29.86
CA THR A 416 18.73 18.60 28.84
C THR A 416 18.66 19.27 27.47
N GLY A 417 19.44 18.80 26.50
CA GLY A 417 19.32 19.27 25.12
C GLY A 417 17.95 18.93 24.53
N ALA A 418 17.39 19.83 23.73
CA ALA A 418 16.08 19.60 23.10
C ALA A 418 16.23 18.82 21.80
N ASN A 419 15.58 17.65 21.73
CA ASN A 419 15.32 17.00 20.44
C ASN A 419 14.36 17.89 19.64
N LEU A 420 14.73 18.23 18.41
CA LEU A 420 13.97 19.18 17.60
C LEU A 420 12.97 18.44 16.72
N PRO A 421 11.77 18.99 16.50
CA PRO A 421 10.82 18.41 15.56
C PRO A 421 11.42 18.36 14.15
N LEU A 422 11.23 17.23 13.47
CA LEU A 422 11.57 17.08 12.06
C LEU A 422 10.54 17.84 11.24
N THR A 423 10.85 19.08 10.83
CA THR A 423 9.97 19.94 10.02
C THR A 423 10.43 20.11 8.58
N GLN A 424 11.68 19.72 8.29
CA GLN A 424 12.26 19.77 6.95
C GLN A 424 11.73 18.59 6.13
N TRP A 425 10.99 18.88 5.07
CA TRP A 425 10.49 17.89 4.13
C TRP A 425 10.98 18.23 2.71
N PRO A 426 11.62 17.29 1.97
CA PRO A 426 12.17 17.57 0.64
C PRO A 426 11.14 18.08 -0.36
N LEU A 427 9.85 17.76 -0.15
CA LEU A 427 8.75 18.14 -1.04
C LEU A 427 7.98 19.38 -0.55
N SER A 428 8.52 20.14 0.41
CA SER A 428 7.87 21.38 0.90
C SER A 428 7.75 22.48 -0.15
N SER A 429 8.58 22.47 -1.20
CA SER A 429 8.50 23.45 -2.29
C SER A 429 7.28 23.23 -3.18
N PRO A 430 7.02 22.02 -3.73
CA PRO A 430 5.79 21.75 -4.48
C PRO A 430 4.55 21.62 -3.60
N TYR A 431 4.71 21.25 -2.31
CA TYR A 431 3.61 21.00 -1.38
C TYR A 431 3.83 21.77 -0.07
N PRO A 432 3.37 23.04 0.02
CA PRO A 432 3.60 23.88 1.19
C PRO A 432 2.94 23.30 2.45
N LEU A 433 3.73 23.18 3.52
CA LEU A 433 3.28 22.76 4.85
C LEU A 433 2.86 23.96 5.71
N ALA A 434 1.93 23.76 6.63
CA ALA A 434 1.64 24.75 7.67
C ALA A 434 2.88 25.03 8.54
N ALA A 435 2.96 26.25 9.08
CA ALA A 435 4.08 26.66 9.92
C ALA A 435 4.22 25.73 11.14
N GLY A 436 5.44 25.22 11.36
CA GLY A 436 5.76 24.32 12.48
C GLY A 436 5.25 22.88 12.33
N MET A 437 4.65 22.53 11.19
CA MET A 437 4.19 21.17 10.91
C MET A 437 5.36 20.19 10.78
N LEU A 438 5.19 18.98 11.32
CA LEU A 438 6.14 17.89 11.14
C LEU A 438 6.20 17.47 9.66
N ALA A 439 7.39 17.10 9.21
CA ALA A 439 7.63 16.52 7.92
C ALA A 439 6.78 15.25 7.78
N PRO A 440 5.84 15.20 6.83
CA PRO A 440 4.92 14.08 6.72
C PRO A 440 5.61 12.82 6.18
N ILE A 441 5.02 11.66 6.48
CA ILE A 441 5.52 10.37 6.00
C ILE A 441 4.84 10.02 4.68
N SER A 442 5.64 9.78 3.64
CA SER A 442 5.22 9.37 2.29
C SER A 442 6.40 8.73 1.56
N GLY A 443 6.15 8.12 0.39
CA GLY A 443 7.20 7.49 -0.41
C GLY A 443 7.64 6.13 0.13
N SER A 444 8.85 5.70 -0.22
CA SER A 444 9.35 4.35 0.04
C SER A 444 10.24 4.22 1.28
N SER A 445 10.41 5.25 2.12
CA SER A 445 11.32 5.19 3.27
C SER A 445 10.67 5.76 4.53
N LEU A 446 10.94 5.11 5.66
CA LEU A 446 10.48 5.52 6.99
C LEU A 446 11.56 5.22 8.03
N VAL A 447 11.75 6.11 9.00
CA VAL A 447 12.60 5.84 10.17
C VAL A 447 11.69 5.59 11.36
N VAL A 448 11.87 4.45 12.03
CA VAL A 448 11.10 4.04 13.20
C VAL A 448 11.96 4.05 14.47
N GLN A 449 11.31 4.24 15.61
CA GLN A 449 11.98 4.32 16.90
C GLN A 449 12.51 2.95 17.37
N GLY A 450 13.66 2.97 18.04
CA GLY A 450 14.28 1.79 18.64
C GLY A 450 15.11 0.96 17.66
N LEU A 451 15.86 0.00 18.22
CA LEU A 451 16.62 -0.99 17.47
C LEU A 451 15.71 -2.18 17.14
N GLN A 452 15.16 -2.18 15.93
CA GLN A 452 14.20 -3.19 15.51
C GLN A 452 14.92 -4.29 14.71
N THR A 453 14.66 -5.55 15.05
CA THR A 453 15.16 -6.71 14.30
C THR A 453 14.15 -7.14 13.25
N LEU A 454 13.90 -6.27 12.27
CA LEU A 454 13.00 -6.54 11.15
C LEU A 454 13.72 -7.34 10.06
N THR A 455 12.97 -8.11 9.28
CA THR A 455 13.51 -8.97 8.22
C THR A 455 13.16 -8.38 6.86
N VAL A 456 14.13 -8.31 5.95
CA VAL A 456 13.89 -7.92 4.54
C VAL A 456 12.91 -8.92 3.89
N ASN A 457 12.07 -8.43 2.99
CA ASN A 457 10.94 -9.13 2.36
C ASN A 457 9.78 -9.50 3.32
N ALA A 458 9.84 -9.09 4.59
CA ALA A 458 8.69 -9.24 5.47
C ALA A 458 7.62 -8.17 5.16
N PRO A 459 6.34 -8.55 5.13
CA PRO A 459 5.25 -7.57 5.08
C PRO A 459 5.15 -6.83 6.42
N VAL A 460 4.75 -5.58 6.36
CA VAL A 460 4.43 -4.71 7.51
C VAL A 460 3.16 -3.92 7.21
N ALA A 461 2.50 -3.42 8.26
CA ALA A 461 1.38 -2.49 8.11
C ALA A 461 1.79 -1.10 8.60
N VAL A 462 1.80 -0.11 7.71
CA VAL A 462 1.98 1.29 8.08
C VAL A 462 0.60 1.85 8.40
N ASN A 463 0.41 2.35 9.61
CA ASN A 463 -0.85 2.92 10.09
C ASN A 463 -0.64 4.35 10.55
N GLY A 464 -1.59 5.23 10.24
CA GLY A 464 -1.56 6.61 10.70
C GLY A 464 -2.79 7.39 10.27
N LYS A 465 -2.88 8.65 10.70
CA LYS A 465 -3.88 9.59 10.21
C LYS A 465 -3.38 10.27 8.95
N ARG A 466 -4.29 10.50 8.02
CA ARG A 466 -4.02 11.23 6.78
C ARG A 466 -3.89 12.72 7.07
N LEU A 467 -3.09 13.40 6.26
CA LEU A 467 -3.04 14.85 6.28
C LEU A 467 -4.35 15.48 5.79
N ARG A 468 -4.54 16.75 6.19
CA ARG A 468 -5.57 17.61 5.62
C ARG A 468 -4.96 18.55 4.57
N ILE A 469 -5.77 18.94 3.60
CA ILE A 469 -5.43 19.96 2.61
C ILE A 469 -6.46 21.07 2.66
N THR A 470 -6.00 22.31 2.50
CA THR A 470 -6.88 23.48 2.44
C THR A 470 -6.45 24.44 1.33
N PRO A 471 -7.38 24.96 0.50
CA PRO A 471 -7.08 26.07 -0.41
C PRO A 471 -6.85 27.37 0.37
N ASN A 472 -5.89 28.16 -0.10
CA ASN A 472 -5.56 29.47 0.47
C ASN A 472 -6.50 30.57 -0.05
N ILE A 473 -7.12 30.35 -1.20
CA ILE A 473 -8.05 31.26 -1.87
C ILE A 473 -9.35 30.53 -2.23
N ALA A 474 -10.40 31.27 -2.57
CA ALA A 474 -11.60 30.67 -3.18
C ALA A 474 -11.24 30.15 -4.58
N ILE A 475 -11.70 28.94 -4.92
CA ILE A 475 -11.43 28.32 -6.22
C ILE A 475 -12.75 27.84 -6.82
N ALA A 476 -12.97 28.15 -8.09
CA ALA A 476 -14.14 27.74 -8.85
C ALA A 476 -13.75 27.50 -10.31
N ALA A 477 -14.63 26.82 -11.05
CA ALA A 477 -14.42 26.58 -12.47
C ALA A 477 -14.21 27.91 -13.24
N PRO A 478 -13.29 27.97 -14.23
CA PRO A 478 -12.51 26.85 -14.78
C PRO A 478 -11.19 26.57 -14.06
N ASP A 479 -10.80 27.38 -13.07
CA ASP A 479 -9.46 27.38 -12.46
C ASP A 479 -9.25 26.27 -11.42
N GLY A 480 -10.31 25.59 -10.99
CA GLY A 480 -10.27 24.44 -10.10
C GLY A 480 -11.53 24.31 -9.23
N GLY A 481 -11.55 23.34 -8.33
CA GLY A 481 -12.70 23.07 -7.46
C GLY A 481 -12.75 21.61 -7.00
N PHE A 482 -13.84 21.25 -6.31
CA PHE A 482 -14.07 19.88 -5.83
C PHE A 482 -15.09 19.18 -6.71
N THR A 483 -14.71 18.07 -7.31
CA THR A 483 -15.59 17.21 -8.10
C THR A 483 -15.91 15.95 -7.30
N PRO A 484 -17.14 15.81 -6.77
CA PRO A 484 -17.53 14.63 -6.01
C PRO A 484 -17.36 13.32 -6.80
N GLY A 485 -17.15 12.23 -6.07
CA GLY A 485 -17.19 10.86 -6.58
C GLY A 485 -18.50 10.59 -7.32
N GLY A 486 -18.43 10.27 -8.62
CA GLY A 486 -19.60 10.02 -9.47
C GLY A 486 -20.41 11.27 -9.85
N ALA A 487 -19.83 12.47 -9.78
CA ALA A 487 -20.46 13.70 -10.26
C ALA A 487 -19.63 14.34 -11.38
N THR A 488 -20.33 15.00 -12.31
CA THR A 488 -19.76 15.74 -13.45
C THR A 488 -19.54 17.22 -13.13
N GLY A 489 -20.27 17.75 -12.15
CA GLY A 489 -20.21 19.14 -11.72
C GLY A 489 -19.06 19.38 -10.74
N MET A 490 -18.15 20.27 -11.12
CA MET A 490 -17.16 20.84 -10.22
C MET A 490 -17.84 21.85 -9.29
N LEU A 491 -17.74 21.63 -7.99
CA LEU A 491 -18.26 22.51 -6.96
C LEU A 491 -17.21 23.57 -6.58
N PRO A 492 -17.61 24.84 -6.39
CA PRO A 492 -16.71 25.86 -5.89
C PRO A 492 -16.26 25.52 -4.47
N VAL A 493 -15.00 25.80 -4.17
CA VAL A 493 -14.38 25.55 -2.87
C VAL A 493 -14.02 26.88 -2.24
N GLY A 494 -14.49 27.09 -1.00
CA GLY A 494 -14.18 28.29 -0.25
C GLY A 494 -12.73 28.32 0.23
N PRO A 495 -12.18 29.51 0.53
CA PRO A 495 -10.88 29.60 1.20
C PRO A 495 -10.97 28.91 2.56
N ASN A 496 -9.90 28.24 2.97
CA ASN A 496 -9.81 27.50 4.23
C ASN A 496 -10.74 26.28 4.37
N GLN A 497 -11.43 25.86 3.30
CA GLN A 497 -12.23 24.64 3.32
C GLN A 497 -11.31 23.42 3.31
N GLN A 498 -11.42 22.59 4.35
CA GLN A 498 -10.51 21.46 4.56
C GLN A 498 -11.05 20.17 3.94
N PHE A 499 -10.13 19.33 3.49
CA PHE A 499 -10.38 17.96 3.02
C PHE A 499 -9.32 17.02 3.58
N LEU A 500 -9.62 15.72 3.70
CA LEU A 500 -8.63 14.68 3.99
C LEU A 500 -8.01 14.17 2.70
N ILE A 501 -6.69 14.06 2.63
CA ILE A 501 -5.99 13.52 1.46
C ILE A 501 -6.09 11.99 1.47
N ASP A 502 -6.65 11.39 0.42
CA ASP A 502 -6.83 9.94 0.33
C ASP A 502 -5.71 9.21 -0.43
N ALA A 503 -5.05 9.89 -1.37
CA ALA A 503 -3.92 9.36 -2.13
C ALA A 503 -2.84 10.43 -2.40
N PHE A 504 -1.58 10.00 -2.49
CA PHE A 504 -0.41 10.83 -2.78
C PHE A 504 0.61 10.04 -3.61
N PRO A 505 1.33 10.65 -4.57
CA PRO A 505 1.25 12.07 -4.98
C PRO A 505 0.00 12.38 -5.83
N PRO A 506 -0.46 13.65 -5.86
CA PRO A 506 -1.54 14.07 -6.75
C PRO A 506 -1.12 13.91 -8.22
N GLN A 507 -2.10 13.68 -9.09
CA GLN A 507 -1.87 13.74 -10.54
C GLN A 507 -1.82 15.19 -11.02
N THR A 508 -1.29 15.43 -12.21
CA THR A 508 -1.26 16.78 -12.81
C THR A 508 -2.09 16.78 -14.08
N ASP A 509 -2.99 17.75 -14.22
CA ASP A 509 -3.77 17.94 -15.45
C ASP A 509 -2.92 18.60 -16.56
N PRO A 510 -3.39 18.64 -17.82
CA PRO A 510 -2.65 19.30 -18.92
C PRO A 510 -2.42 20.80 -18.72
N SER A 511 -3.20 21.45 -17.86
CA SER A 511 -3.08 22.87 -17.53
C SER A 511 -2.05 23.12 -16.41
N GLY A 512 -1.52 22.06 -15.80
CA GLY A 512 -0.56 22.13 -14.70
C GLY A 512 -1.19 22.15 -13.30
N ASN A 513 -2.51 22.00 -13.18
CA ASN A 513 -3.18 21.91 -11.89
C ASN A 513 -2.97 20.53 -11.26
N LEU A 514 -2.94 20.50 -9.93
CA LEU A 514 -2.82 19.28 -9.15
C LEU A 514 -4.22 18.71 -8.86
N LEU A 515 -4.42 17.45 -9.23
CA LEU A 515 -5.63 16.66 -9.01
C LEU A 515 -5.44 15.79 -7.77
N TRP A 516 -5.96 16.26 -6.64
CA TRP A 516 -5.85 15.57 -5.36
C TRP A 516 -7.03 14.63 -5.15
N SER A 517 -6.75 13.36 -4.85
CA SER A 517 -7.79 12.47 -4.32
C SER A 517 -8.05 12.82 -2.86
N VAL A 518 -9.27 13.24 -2.55
CA VAL A 518 -9.64 13.73 -1.21
C VAL A 518 -11.00 13.22 -0.76
N ILE A 519 -11.24 13.31 0.56
CA ILE A 519 -12.51 13.04 1.20
C ILE A 519 -12.96 14.30 1.94
N THR A 520 -14.24 14.67 1.77
CA THR A 520 -14.83 15.80 2.49
C THR A 520 -14.85 15.54 4.00
N VAL A 521 -14.53 16.56 4.79
CA VAL A 521 -14.68 16.53 6.25
C VAL A 521 -15.80 17.44 6.69
N THR A 522 -16.47 17.09 7.80
CA THR A 522 -17.43 18.00 8.43
C THR A 522 -16.72 19.30 8.82
N PRO A 523 -17.19 20.49 8.41
CA PRO A 523 -16.57 21.73 8.82
C PRO A 523 -16.60 21.88 10.35
N PRO A 524 -15.56 22.45 10.99
CA PRO A 524 -15.64 22.87 12.38
C PRO A 524 -16.85 23.80 12.55
N ALA A 525 -17.61 23.62 13.64
CA ALA A 525 -18.77 24.43 13.95
C ALA A 525 -18.39 25.94 13.97
N GLY A 526 -18.79 26.69 12.94
CA GLY A 526 -18.50 28.13 12.85
C GLY A 526 -18.48 28.76 11.45
N GLY A 527 -18.46 27.98 10.36
CA GLY A 527 -18.54 28.51 8.98
C GLY A 527 -19.99 28.68 8.49
N THR A 528 -20.33 29.84 7.93
CA THR A 528 -21.70 30.24 7.55
C THR A 528 -22.14 29.84 6.12
N ASN A 529 -21.47 28.91 5.46
CA ASN A 529 -21.83 28.49 4.09
C ASN A 529 -22.25 27.01 4.02
N PRO A 530 -23.56 26.69 3.92
CA PRO A 530 -24.10 25.32 3.99
C PRO A 530 -24.29 24.62 2.63
N SER A 531 -23.57 25.00 1.56
CA SER A 531 -23.71 24.31 0.26
C SER A 531 -23.08 22.90 0.25
N ALA A 532 -23.85 21.95 0.79
CA ALA A 532 -23.96 20.52 0.47
C ALA A 532 -22.66 19.76 0.12
N THR A 533 -21.85 19.45 1.13
CA THR A 533 -20.96 18.28 1.06
C THR A 533 -21.28 17.35 2.23
N VAL A 534 -21.78 16.15 1.92
CA VAL A 534 -21.94 15.07 2.90
C VAL A 534 -20.54 14.72 3.40
N ALA A 535 -20.32 14.72 4.71
CA ALA A 535 -19.03 14.32 5.27
C ALA A 535 -18.71 12.87 4.86
N GLY A 536 -17.46 12.62 4.48
CA GLY A 536 -17.04 11.31 3.99
C GLY A 536 -17.27 11.07 2.50
N GLN A 537 -17.68 12.08 1.72
CA GLN A 537 -17.79 11.97 0.27
C GLN A 537 -16.39 12.01 -0.37
N PRO A 538 -15.93 10.93 -1.04
CA PRO A 538 -14.69 10.95 -1.80
C PRO A 538 -14.86 11.79 -3.09
N GLY A 539 -13.77 12.35 -3.61
CA GLY A 539 -13.77 13.10 -4.87
C GLY A 539 -12.39 13.58 -5.27
N ILE A 540 -12.32 14.37 -6.34
CA ILE A 540 -11.08 15.00 -6.82
C ILE A 540 -11.13 16.49 -6.50
N LEU A 541 -10.08 17.00 -5.87
CA LEU A 541 -9.88 18.42 -5.61
C LEU A 541 -8.80 18.94 -6.55
N THR A 542 -9.20 19.77 -7.51
CA THR A 542 -8.32 20.39 -8.50
C THR A 542 -7.82 21.73 -7.98
N LEU A 543 -6.50 21.88 -7.83
CA LEU A 543 -5.85 23.06 -7.27
C LEU A 543 -4.67 23.52 -8.11
N PRO A 544 -4.54 24.81 -8.44
CA PRO A 544 -3.29 25.35 -8.98
C PRO A 544 -2.11 25.13 -8.03
N PRO A 545 -0.89 24.86 -8.53
CA PRO A 545 0.29 24.72 -7.68
C PRO A 545 0.49 25.94 -6.75
N GLY A 546 0.79 25.70 -5.47
CA GLY A 546 0.99 26.76 -4.46
C GLY A 546 -0.28 27.45 -3.95
N SER A 547 -1.47 27.12 -4.46
CA SER A 547 -2.75 27.72 -4.02
C SER A 547 -3.37 27.08 -2.77
N PHE A 548 -2.63 26.21 -2.08
CA PHE A 548 -3.11 25.44 -0.93
C PHE A 548 -2.04 25.36 0.16
N THR A 549 -2.41 24.80 1.31
CA THR A 549 -1.51 24.46 2.41
C THR A 549 -1.90 23.10 2.97
N LEU A 550 -0.89 22.27 3.28
CA LEU A 550 -1.10 21.01 4.00
C LEU A 550 -1.16 21.26 5.50
N LEU A 551 -2.11 20.62 6.16
CA LEU A 551 -2.37 20.74 7.59
C LEU A 551 -2.20 19.37 8.27
N PRO A 552 -1.79 19.34 9.56
CA PRO A 552 -1.79 18.11 10.34
C PRO A 552 -3.21 17.55 10.51
N SER A 553 -3.28 16.28 10.91
CA SER A 553 -4.55 15.62 11.22
C SER A 553 -5.15 16.16 12.52
N VAL A 554 -6.45 15.95 12.73
CA VAL A 554 -7.12 16.26 14.00
C VAL A 554 -7.59 14.99 14.71
N ALA A 555 -8.00 15.12 15.98
CA ALA A 555 -8.42 14.00 16.82
C ALA A 555 -9.54 13.15 16.19
N SER A 556 -10.51 13.77 15.51
CA SER A 556 -11.65 13.10 14.87
C SER A 556 -11.33 12.39 13.56
N ASP A 557 -10.14 12.60 12.97
CA ASP A 557 -9.81 11.99 11.69
C ASP A 557 -9.55 10.49 11.85
N PRO A 558 -10.11 9.64 10.95
CA PRO A 558 -9.92 8.21 11.02
C PRO A 558 -8.47 7.84 10.69
N ALA A 559 -7.90 6.94 11.50
CA ALA A 559 -6.65 6.28 11.14
C ALA A 559 -6.92 5.29 9.99
N THR A 560 -5.99 5.23 9.05
CA THR A 560 -5.99 4.27 7.96
C THR A 560 -4.64 3.57 7.92
N GLY A 561 -4.60 2.39 7.31
CA GLY A 561 -3.35 1.69 7.06
C GLY A 561 -3.15 1.38 5.59
N GLU A 562 -1.94 0.95 5.28
CA GLU A 562 -1.60 0.23 4.07
C GLU A 562 -0.52 -0.83 4.35
N ALA A 563 -0.58 -1.93 3.61
CA ALA A 563 0.45 -2.95 3.59
C ALA A 563 1.66 -2.47 2.79
N ALA A 564 2.86 -2.72 3.30
CA ALA A 564 4.10 -2.54 2.58
C ALA A 564 5.01 -3.76 2.79
N VAL A 565 5.94 -4.01 1.87
CA VAL A 565 6.95 -5.07 2.02
C VAL A 565 8.32 -4.42 2.15
N LEU A 566 9.10 -4.85 3.13
CA LEU A 566 10.42 -4.28 3.39
C LEU A 566 11.42 -4.69 2.30
N SER A 567 12.09 -3.73 1.68
CA SER A 567 13.20 -3.95 0.73
C SER A 567 14.57 -3.80 1.38
N ASP A 568 14.70 -2.96 2.41
CA ASP A 568 15.92 -2.78 3.19
C ASP A 568 15.62 -2.40 4.65
N VAL A 569 16.52 -2.80 5.56
CA VAL A 569 16.44 -2.50 6.99
C VAL A 569 17.83 -2.15 7.52
N THR A 570 18.02 -0.90 7.92
CA THR A 570 19.30 -0.38 8.41
C THR A 570 19.17 0.14 9.84
N ILE A 571 19.92 -0.44 10.78
CA ILE A 571 19.99 0.03 12.17
C ILE A 571 20.88 1.27 12.27
N GLN A 572 20.37 2.34 12.87
CA GLN A 572 21.09 3.59 13.07
C GLN A 572 21.44 3.78 14.55
N ASN A 573 22.73 3.64 14.87
CA ASN A 573 23.27 3.67 16.25
C ASN A 573 23.93 5.00 16.65
N ALA A 574 23.71 6.08 15.90
CA ALA A 574 24.31 7.38 16.20
C ALA A 574 23.36 8.23 17.06
N ALA A 575 23.75 8.50 18.33
CA ALA A 575 23.13 9.44 19.28
C ALA A 575 21.62 9.28 19.62
N GLY A 576 20.87 8.43 18.91
CA GLY A 576 19.49 8.03 19.20
C GLY A 576 19.22 6.71 18.49
N THR A 577 18.78 5.68 19.22
CA THR A 577 18.56 4.33 18.68
C THR A 577 17.33 4.32 17.76
N SER A 578 17.52 4.26 16.44
CA SER A 578 16.46 4.17 15.44
C SER A 578 16.75 3.09 14.40
N THR A 579 15.73 2.73 13.63
CA THR A 579 15.85 1.81 12.49
C THR A 579 15.27 2.47 11.26
N ALA A 580 16.07 2.62 10.21
CA ALA A 580 15.59 3.02 8.90
C ALA A 580 15.06 1.80 8.15
N ILE A 581 13.88 1.93 7.57
CA ILE A 581 13.25 0.90 6.75
C ILE A 581 12.92 1.49 5.38
N THR A 582 13.15 0.68 4.35
CA THR A 582 12.78 0.99 2.97
C THR A 582 11.75 -0.03 2.50
N PHE A 583 10.78 0.42 1.72
CA PHE A 583 9.72 -0.39 1.12
C PHE A 583 10.08 -0.74 -0.33
N ASN A 584 9.50 -1.81 -0.85
CA ASN A 584 9.66 -2.20 -2.25
C ASN A 584 8.86 -1.32 -3.23
N SER A 585 7.81 -0.64 -2.75
CA SER A 585 7.06 0.39 -3.48
C SER A 585 6.84 1.61 -2.60
N ASP A 586 6.57 2.76 -3.22
CA ASP A 586 6.15 3.94 -2.49
C ASP A 586 4.80 3.69 -1.79
N LEU A 587 4.62 4.29 -0.60
CA LEU A 587 3.33 4.40 0.05
C LEU A 587 2.36 5.21 -0.82
N THR A 588 1.12 4.75 -0.91
CA THR A 588 0.05 5.36 -1.69
C THR A 588 -0.59 6.56 -1.02
N ARG A 589 -0.24 6.81 0.26
CA ARG A 589 -0.79 7.89 1.07
C ARG A 589 0.30 8.77 1.68
N ILE A 590 -0.16 9.91 2.20
CA ILE A 590 0.64 10.83 2.99
C ILE A 590 0.06 10.93 4.41
N TYR A 591 0.90 10.67 5.40
CA TYR A 591 0.49 10.57 6.80
C TYR A 591 1.02 11.73 7.65
N ASP A 592 0.24 12.09 8.65
CA ASP A 592 0.67 12.91 9.77
C ASP A 592 1.68 12.12 10.62
N ALA A 593 2.95 12.52 10.54
CA ALA A 593 4.07 11.81 11.16
C ALA A 593 3.88 11.56 12.66
N ALA A 594 3.20 12.45 13.38
CA ALA A 594 2.93 12.29 14.82
C ALA A 594 2.06 11.07 15.14
N THR A 595 1.35 10.54 14.15
CA THR A 595 0.38 9.45 14.30
C THR A 595 0.83 8.14 13.68
N VAL A 596 1.97 8.14 12.97
CA VAL A 596 2.45 6.99 12.21
C VAL A 596 3.04 5.93 13.14
N THR A 597 2.57 4.71 12.96
CA THR A 597 3.10 3.50 13.59
C THR A 597 3.22 2.38 12.58
N VAL A 598 4.23 1.53 12.75
CA VAL A 598 4.43 0.33 11.95
C VAL A 598 4.07 -0.89 12.78
N ASN A 599 3.10 -1.68 12.32
CA ASN A 599 2.84 -3.00 12.86
C ASN A 599 3.66 -4.03 12.06
N ALA A 600 4.63 -4.65 12.72
CA ALA A 600 5.50 -5.67 12.14
C ALA A 600 5.04 -7.11 12.46
N ASN A 601 3.92 -7.29 13.15
CA ASN A 601 3.24 -8.58 13.28
C ASN A 601 2.34 -8.84 12.05
N ALA A 602 2.92 -8.78 10.86
CA ALA A 602 2.18 -8.91 9.61
C ALA A 602 2.62 -10.14 8.82
N VAL A 603 1.68 -10.76 8.10
CA VAL A 603 1.94 -11.94 7.27
C VAL A 603 1.00 -11.96 6.07
N LEU A 604 1.45 -12.54 4.96
CA LEU A 604 0.59 -12.79 3.82
C LEU A 604 -0.51 -13.80 4.17
N ALA A 605 -1.69 -13.59 3.61
CA ALA A 605 -2.84 -14.47 3.71
C ALA A 605 -3.54 -14.56 2.35
N THR A 606 -4.19 -15.69 2.12
CA THR A 606 -4.93 -15.96 0.88
C THR A 606 -6.34 -16.39 1.20
N HIS A 607 -7.28 -16.07 0.32
CA HIS A 607 -8.66 -16.50 0.42
C HIS A 607 -8.80 -18.04 0.33
N GLY A 608 -9.76 -18.58 1.08
CA GLY A 608 -10.11 -19.98 1.08
C GLY A 608 -9.89 -20.65 2.43
N GLU A 609 -10.61 -21.74 2.65
CA GLU A 609 -10.62 -22.50 3.90
C GLU A 609 -10.15 -23.93 3.67
N THR A 610 -9.20 -24.40 4.49
CA THR A 610 -8.70 -25.77 4.45
C THR A 610 -9.77 -26.76 4.91
N VAL A 611 -10.02 -27.77 4.08
CA VAL A 611 -10.94 -28.87 4.32
C VAL A 611 -10.25 -30.21 4.08
N GLN A 612 -10.75 -31.24 4.74
CA GLN A 612 -10.31 -32.61 4.55
C GLN A 612 -11.53 -33.52 4.40
N GLU A 613 -11.52 -34.38 3.40
CA GLU A 613 -12.60 -35.32 3.14
C GLU A 613 -12.11 -36.66 2.59
N ILE A 614 -12.92 -37.69 2.78
CA ILE A 614 -12.71 -39.00 2.16
C ILE A 614 -13.40 -38.97 0.79
N LEU A 615 -12.62 -39.09 -0.29
CA LEU A 615 -13.15 -39.12 -1.66
C LEU A 615 -13.87 -40.43 -1.96
N GLY A 616 -13.29 -41.56 -1.53
CA GLY A 616 -13.86 -42.86 -1.79
C GLY A 616 -12.88 -44.01 -1.55
N SER A 617 -13.20 -45.15 -2.14
CA SER A 617 -12.44 -46.39 -2.09
C SER A 617 -11.61 -46.54 -3.35
N GLY A 618 -10.36 -46.98 -3.20
CA GLY A 618 -9.55 -47.42 -4.34
C GLY A 618 -10.07 -48.74 -4.90
N ASP A 619 -9.89 -48.92 -6.20
CA ASP A 619 -10.24 -50.14 -6.91
C ASP A 619 -9.19 -50.43 -7.99
N ALA A 620 -8.33 -51.43 -7.74
CA ALA A 620 -7.27 -51.82 -8.66
C ALA A 620 -7.79 -52.50 -9.95
N SER A 621 -9.07 -52.93 -9.97
CA SER A 621 -9.71 -53.48 -11.16
C SER A 621 -10.20 -52.38 -12.12
N ASN A 622 -10.45 -51.18 -11.61
CA ASN A 622 -10.90 -50.04 -12.39
C ASN A 622 -9.71 -49.30 -13.02
N ALA A 623 -9.56 -49.44 -14.34
CA ALA A 623 -8.59 -48.67 -15.09
C ALA A 623 -9.06 -47.20 -15.18
N ALA A 624 -8.23 -46.28 -14.68
CA ALA A 624 -8.49 -44.85 -14.68
C ALA A 624 -9.66 -44.40 -13.78
N LEU A 625 -9.70 -44.94 -12.55
CA LEU A 625 -10.64 -44.51 -11.50
C LEU A 625 -10.70 -42.99 -11.41
N ALA A 626 -11.92 -42.45 -11.34
CA ALA A 626 -12.17 -41.02 -11.22
C ALA A 626 -13.16 -40.75 -10.09
N LEU A 627 -12.83 -39.82 -9.20
CA LEU A 627 -13.63 -39.43 -8.04
C LEU A 627 -13.78 -37.91 -8.01
N GLN A 628 -14.98 -37.43 -7.67
CA GLN A 628 -15.27 -36.00 -7.61
C GLN A 628 -14.97 -35.43 -6.22
N LEU A 629 -14.38 -34.24 -6.15
CA LEU A 629 -14.32 -33.46 -4.91
C LEU A 629 -15.74 -33.05 -4.48
N LYS A 630 -16.09 -33.27 -3.21
CA LYS A 630 -17.44 -33.02 -2.68
C LYS A 630 -17.63 -31.56 -2.29
N GLN A 631 -16.56 -30.88 -1.87
CA GLN A 631 -16.57 -29.44 -1.61
C GLN A 631 -15.92 -28.68 -2.76
N SER A 632 -16.59 -27.62 -3.22
CA SER A 632 -16.18 -26.77 -4.34
C SER A 632 -16.39 -25.30 -4.00
N PRO A 633 -15.69 -24.38 -4.67
CA PRO A 633 -14.61 -24.60 -5.64
C PRO A 633 -13.27 -24.99 -4.99
N LEU A 634 -12.41 -25.71 -5.71
CA LEU A 634 -11.02 -26.00 -5.28
C LEU A 634 -10.19 -24.72 -5.35
N THR A 635 -9.47 -24.40 -4.29
CA THR A 635 -8.58 -23.25 -4.24
C THR A 635 -7.29 -23.48 -5.00
N TYR A 636 -6.99 -22.53 -5.87
CA TYR A 636 -5.68 -22.34 -6.50
C TYR A 636 -5.08 -21.04 -5.98
N VAL A 637 -3.81 -21.06 -5.59
CA VAL A 637 -3.06 -19.86 -5.17
C VAL A 637 -2.19 -19.37 -6.32
N SER A 638 -1.90 -18.06 -6.34
CA SER A 638 -0.97 -17.52 -7.33
C SER A 638 0.42 -18.14 -7.13
N ALA A 639 1.05 -18.56 -8.23
CA ALA A 639 2.38 -19.19 -8.21
C ALA A 639 3.17 -18.82 -9.47
N ALA A 640 4.52 -18.90 -9.39
CA ALA A 640 5.42 -18.67 -10.51
C ALA A 640 5.47 -19.86 -11.50
N THR A 641 4.31 -20.30 -11.98
CA THR A 641 4.15 -21.39 -12.96
C THR A 641 3.75 -20.82 -14.32
N SER A 642 3.74 -21.66 -15.37
CA SER A 642 3.33 -21.26 -16.72
C SER A 642 1.86 -20.82 -16.82
N SER A 643 1.00 -21.28 -15.91
CA SER A 643 -0.41 -20.89 -15.80
C SER A 643 -0.68 -19.84 -14.70
N GLY A 644 0.35 -19.49 -13.91
CA GLY A 644 0.24 -18.56 -12.80
C GLY A 644 -0.46 -19.08 -11.54
N VAL A 645 -0.74 -20.39 -11.47
CA VAL A 645 -1.45 -21.01 -10.36
C VAL A 645 -0.78 -22.28 -9.84
N GLN A 646 -1.04 -22.57 -8.57
CA GLN A 646 -0.76 -23.85 -7.93
C GLN A 646 -1.98 -24.35 -7.18
N SER A 647 -2.32 -25.62 -7.40
CA SER A 647 -3.39 -26.32 -6.70
C SER A 647 -3.06 -26.50 -5.22
N THR A 648 -4.05 -26.32 -4.34
CA THR A 648 -3.93 -26.64 -2.91
C THR A 648 -4.26 -28.10 -2.60
N LEU A 649 -4.60 -28.91 -3.62
CA LEU A 649 -5.03 -30.29 -3.46
C LEU A 649 -3.86 -31.21 -3.12
N GLU A 650 -4.02 -31.94 -2.01
CA GLU A 650 -3.22 -33.08 -1.65
C GLU A 650 -4.12 -34.32 -1.62
N VAL A 651 -3.79 -35.34 -2.42
CA VAL A 651 -4.46 -36.64 -2.38
C VAL A 651 -3.56 -37.68 -1.74
N ARG A 652 -4.07 -38.35 -0.72
CA ARG A 652 -3.39 -39.46 -0.05
C ARG A 652 -4.17 -40.75 -0.21
N ILE A 653 -3.50 -41.81 -0.65
CA ILE A 653 -4.06 -43.17 -0.71
C ILE A 653 -3.27 -44.06 0.22
N ASN A 654 -3.96 -44.72 1.18
CA ASN A 654 -3.30 -45.46 2.27
C ASN A 654 -2.25 -44.60 3.00
N ASN A 655 -2.56 -43.31 3.23
CA ASN A 655 -1.70 -42.31 3.85
C ASN A 655 -0.44 -41.91 3.04
N LEU A 656 -0.24 -42.48 1.84
CA LEU A 656 0.84 -42.11 0.93
C LEU A 656 0.39 -40.94 0.05
N LEU A 657 1.21 -39.90 -0.05
CA LEU A 657 0.95 -38.75 -0.94
C LEU A 657 1.12 -39.17 -2.41
N TRP A 658 0.13 -38.81 -3.21
CA TRP A 658 0.17 -38.90 -4.67
C TRP A 658 0.44 -37.51 -5.24
N SER A 659 1.06 -37.44 -6.42
CA SER A 659 1.46 -36.19 -7.05
C SER A 659 0.47 -35.78 -8.14
N GLU A 660 0.07 -34.51 -8.14
CA GLU A 660 -0.71 -33.94 -9.24
C GLU A 660 0.20 -33.72 -10.46
N VAL A 661 -0.22 -34.18 -11.63
CA VAL A 661 0.47 -33.98 -12.91
C VAL A 661 -0.47 -33.35 -13.93
N ASP A 662 0.10 -32.78 -15.00
CA ASP A 662 -0.71 -32.13 -16.02
C ASP A 662 -1.52 -33.11 -16.87
N ASN A 663 -0.90 -34.24 -17.19
CA ASN A 663 -1.43 -35.35 -17.94
C ASN A 663 -0.56 -36.59 -17.63
N PHE A 664 -0.97 -37.76 -18.09
CA PHE A 664 -0.26 -39.01 -17.80
C PHE A 664 0.79 -39.40 -18.86
N LEU A 665 1.05 -38.57 -19.89
CA LEU A 665 1.89 -38.97 -21.03
C LEU A 665 3.32 -39.35 -20.61
N ASP A 666 3.87 -38.63 -19.63
CA ASP A 666 5.23 -38.86 -19.12
C ASP A 666 5.25 -39.76 -17.87
N SER A 667 4.11 -40.34 -17.47
CA SER A 667 3.99 -41.12 -16.24
C SER A 667 4.25 -42.61 -16.47
N GLU A 668 5.11 -43.22 -15.65
CA GLU A 668 5.37 -44.65 -15.68
C GLU A 668 4.27 -45.46 -14.96
N PRO A 669 4.12 -46.78 -15.23
CA PRO A 669 3.13 -47.64 -14.59
C PRO A 669 3.12 -47.65 -13.06
N SER A 670 4.26 -47.37 -12.41
CA SER A 670 4.40 -47.35 -10.95
C SER A 670 4.20 -45.96 -10.33
N ASP A 671 4.05 -44.92 -11.14
CA ASP A 671 4.01 -43.55 -10.65
C ASP A 671 2.71 -43.26 -9.93
N ARG A 672 2.81 -42.77 -8.69
CA ARG A 672 1.66 -42.42 -7.86
C ARG A 672 1.17 -41.03 -8.22
N VAL A 673 0.50 -40.92 -9.36
CA VAL A 673 0.08 -39.66 -9.95
C VAL A 673 -1.43 -39.57 -10.14
N TYR A 674 -1.95 -38.35 -10.09
CA TYR A 674 -3.34 -38.04 -10.45
C TYR A 674 -3.40 -36.77 -11.30
N VAL A 675 -4.50 -36.61 -12.03
CA VAL A 675 -4.82 -35.38 -12.75
C VAL A 675 -6.14 -34.82 -12.24
N THR A 676 -6.25 -33.50 -12.16
CA THR A 676 -7.53 -32.82 -11.89
C THR A 676 -8.20 -32.44 -13.21
N ARG A 677 -9.52 -32.62 -13.28
CA ARG A 677 -10.34 -32.20 -14.40
C ARG A 677 -11.40 -31.22 -13.92
N PRO A 678 -11.50 -30.02 -14.52
CA PRO A 678 -12.60 -29.11 -14.22
C PRO A 678 -13.93 -29.77 -14.60
N ASN A 679 -14.99 -29.45 -13.84
CA ASN A 679 -16.34 -29.92 -14.08
C ASN A 679 -17.27 -28.69 -14.20
N SER A 680 -18.20 -28.72 -15.15
CA SER A 680 -19.18 -27.65 -15.37
C SER A 680 -20.33 -27.64 -14.36
N THR A 681 -20.49 -28.68 -13.52
CA THR A 681 -21.66 -28.89 -12.65
C THR A 681 -21.34 -29.12 -11.16
N GLY A 682 -20.06 -29.09 -10.76
CA GLY A 682 -19.64 -29.32 -9.38
C GLY A 682 -18.12 -29.24 -9.19
N GLY A 683 -17.61 -29.81 -8.09
CA GLY A 683 -16.17 -29.86 -7.82
C GLY A 683 -15.37 -30.59 -8.91
N PRO A 684 -14.06 -30.30 -9.03
CA PRO A 684 -13.21 -30.95 -10.02
C PRO A 684 -13.13 -32.46 -9.76
N THR A 685 -12.93 -33.21 -10.82
CA THR A 685 -12.78 -34.67 -10.77
C THR A 685 -11.29 -35.01 -10.69
N VAL A 686 -10.91 -35.80 -9.70
CA VAL A 686 -9.59 -36.40 -9.55
C VAL A 686 -9.58 -37.72 -10.28
N GLN A 687 -8.73 -37.86 -11.29
CA GLN A 687 -8.55 -39.11 -12.03
C GLN A 687 -7.16 -39.68 -11.77
N PHE A 688 -7.09 -41.01 -11.63
CA PHE A 688 -5.86 -41.77 -11.39
C PHE A 688 -5.39 -42.52 -12.64
N GLY A 689 -4.18 -43.05 -12.59
CA GLY A 689 -3.58 -43.83 -13.68
C GLY A 689 -4.32 -45.13 -13.99
N ASP A 690 -4.08 -45.66 -15.18
CA ASP A 690 -4.68 -46.89 -15.70
C ASP A 690 -3.79 -48.13 -15.52
N GLY A 691 -2.62 -47.98 -14.89
CA GLY A 691 -1.60 -49.01 -14.72
C GLY A 691 -0.63 -49.15 -15.90
N LEU A 692 -0.80 -48.37 -16.97
CA LEU A 692 0.17 -48.19 -18.04
C LEU A 692 0.79 -46.80 -17.95
N HIS A 693 -0.05 -45.78 -17.78
CA HIS A 693 0.33 -44.39 -17.60
C HIS A 693 -0.09 -43.95 -16.20
N GLY A 694 0.80 -44.14 -15.22
CA GLY A 694 0.53 -43.97 -13.80
C GLY A 694 -0.08 -45.22 -13.13
N SER A 695 0.18 -45.35 -11.83
CA SER A 695 -0.29 -46.44 -10.98
C SER A 695 -1.81 -46.42 -10.81
N ARG A 696 -2.40 -47.63 -10.80
CA ARG A 696 -3.77 -47.84 -10.33
C ARG A 696 -3.86 -47.62 -8.83
N THR A 697 -5.03 -47.24 -8.35
CA THR A 697 -5.31 -47.10 -6.93
C THR A 697 -5.37 -48.47 -6.25
N PRO A 698 -4.64 -48.71 -5.14
CA PRO A 698 -4.78 -49.94 -4.38
C PRO A 698 -6.20 -50.14 -3.84
N THR A 699 -6.75 -51.35 -3.99
CA THR A 699 -8.08 -51.69 -3.50
C THR A 699 -8.13 -51.64 -1.97
N ALA A 700 -8.91 -50.71 -1.42
CA ALA A 700 -9.28 -50.68 -0.01
C ALA A 700 -10.50 -49.76 0.18
N GLN A 701 -11.19 -49.92 1.32
CA GLN A 701 -12.36 -49.10 1.64
C GLN A 701 -11.94 -47.72 2.16
N SER A 702 -12.54 -46.66 1.61
CA SER A 702 -12.41 -45.28 2.11
C SER A 702 -10.95 -44.81 2.31
N ASN A 703 -10.03 -45.34 1.52
CA ASN A 703 -8.60 -45.13 1.68
C ASN A 703 -8.06 -43.92 0.92
N ILE A 704 -8.89 -43.28 0.08
CA ILE A 704 -8.54 -42.09 -0.69
C ILE A 704 -9.03 -40.86 0.07
N VAL A 705 -8.09 -40.09 0.60
CA VAL A 705 -8.34 -38.86 1.38
C VAL A 705 -7.81 -37.68 0.60
N ALA A 706 -8.62 -36.63 0.47
CA ALA A 706 -8.20 -35.35 -0.09
C ALA A 706 -8.15 -34.29 1.02
N LYS A 707 -7.08 -33.50 1.02
CA LYS A 707 -6.96 -32.28 1.81
C LYS A 707 -6.71 -31.14 0.84
N TYR A 708 -7.51 -30.08 0.92
CA TYR A 708 -7.42 -28.96 0.00
C TYR A 708 -8.11 -27.74 0.59
N ARG A 709 -8.02 -26.59 -0.08
CA ARG A 709 -8.76 -25.39 0.32
C ARG A 709 -9.97 -25.18 -0.57
N LYS A 710 -11.05 -24.65 0.00
CA LYS A 710 -12.25 -24.23 -0.74
C LYS A 710 -12.40 -22.71 -0.72
N GLY A 711 -12.71 -22.12 -1.87
CA GLY A 711 -12.85 -20.67 -2.06
C GLY A 711 -11.80 -20.11 -3.02
N ILE A 712 -12.26 -19.35 -4.01
CA ILE A 712 -11.47 -18.67 -5.04
C ILE A 712 -12.25 -17.45 -5.50
N GLY A 713 -11.69 -16.69 -6.44
CA GLY A 713 -12.49 -15.77 -7.20
C GLY A 713 -12.38 -14.32 -6.77
N ILE A 714 -13.08 -13.49 -7.53
CA ILE A 714 -13.20 -12.05 -7.26
C ILE A 714 -13.95 -11.77 -5.95
N GLY A 715 -14.79 -12.71 -5.50
CA GLY A 715 -15.48 -12.64 -4.22
C GLY A 715 -14.54 -12.52 -3.02
N GLY A 716 -13.29 -13.00 -3.16
CA GLY A 716 -12.25 -12.85 -2.15
C GLY A 716 -11.59 -11.47 -2.11
N MET A 717 -11.82 -10.57 -3.08
CA MET A 717 -11.21 -9.22 -3.12
C MET A 717 -11.89 -8.25 -2.13
N VAL A 718 -11.76 -8.55 -0.85
CA VAL A 718 -12.30 -7.76 0.27
C VAL A 718 -11.57 -6.43 0.43
N ALA A 719 -12.28 -5.39 0.87
CA ALA A 719 -11.69 -4.07 1.08
C ALA A 719 -10.74 -4.05 2.29
N ALA A 720 -9.87 -3.02 2.35
CA ALA A 720 -9.03 -2.77 3.53
C ALA A 720 -9.89 -2.66 4.80
N GLY A 721 -9.44 -3.27 5.89
CA GLY A 721 -10.11 -3.25 7.19
C GLY A 721 -11.36 -4.14 7.31
N GLN A 722 -11.68 -4.98 6.31
CA GLN A 722 -12.81 -5.91 6.41
C GLN A 722 -12.47 -7.21 7.15
N LEU A 723 -11.21 -7.69 7.11
CA LEU A 723 -10.76 -8.93 7.75
C LEU A 723 -10.46 -8.71 9.23
N THR A 724 -11.50 -8.67 10.05
CA THR A 724 -11.40 -8.30 11.48
C THR A 724 -11.85 -9.38 12.45
N GLN A 725 -12.40 -10.49 11.96
CA GLN A 725 -12.92 -11.56 12.81
C GLN A 725 -11.98 -12.78 12.79
N PRO A 726 -11.06 -12.93 13.77
CA PRO A 726 -10.23 -14.13 13.85
C PRO A 726 -11.12 -15.31 14.27
N LEU A 727 -11.14 -16.36 13.45
CA LEU A 727 -11.84 -17.61 13.75
C LEU A 727 -10.99 -18.49 14.67
N ASP A 728 -9.69 -18.56 14.38
CA ASP A 728 -8.70 -19.19 15.25
C ASP A 728 -8.08 -18.12 16.17
N ARG A 729 -8.14 -18.32 17.49
CA ARG A 729 -7.72 -17.33 18.50
C ARG A 729 -6.57 -17.84 19.37
N PRO A 730 -5.31 -17.76 18.91
CA PRO A 730 -4.17 -18.08 19.75
C PRO A 730 -4.14 -17.17 21.00
N GLN A 731 -3.68 -17.73 22.13
CA GLN A 731 -3.67 -17.01 23.40
C GLN A 731 -2.80 -15.75 23.31
N GLY A 732 -3.37 -14.59 23.66
CA GLY A 732 -2.69 -13.28 23.60
C GLY A 732 -3.05 -12.44 22.36
N LEU A 733 -3.77 -12.99 21.37
CA LEU A 733 -4.28 -12.23 20.24
C LEU A 733 -5.43 -11.30 20.68
N GLN A 734 -5.32 -10.00 20.37
CA GLN A 734 -6.36 -9.00 20.64
C GLN A 734 -7.24 -8.76 19.41
N SER A 735 -6.62 -8.49 18.26
CA SER A 735 -7.33 -8.21 17.01
C SER A 735 -6.47 -8.52 15.79
N VAL A 736 -7.13 -8.58 14.64
CA VAL A 736 -6.51 -8.70 13.32
C VAL A 736 -7.17 -7.70 12.38
N THR A 737 -6.42 -7.22 11.40
CA THR A 737 -6.95 -6.39 10.31
C THR A 737 -6.15 -6.63 9.03
N ASN A 738 -6.73 -6.38 7.86
CA ASN A 738 -5.99 -6.25 6.62
C ASN A 738 -5.77 -4.77 6.29
N PRO A 739 -4.53 -4.24 6.35
CA PRO A 739 -4.27 -2.83 6.11
C PRO A 739 -4.48 -2.41 4.65
N SER A 740 -4.35 -3.33 3.69
CA SER A 740 -4.69 -3.10 2.27
C SER A 740 -5.85 -4.00 1.83
N ALA A 741 -6.52 -3.62 0.74
CA ALA A 741 -7.51 -4.48 0.10
C ALA A 741 -6.86 -5.79 -0.39
N ALA A 742 -7.66 -6.83 -0.54
CA ALA A 742 -7.22 -8.07 -1.15
C ALA A 742 -7.26 -7.98 -2.68
N THR A 743 -6.23 -8.48 -3.34
CA THR A 743 -5.99 -8.35 -4.78
C THR A 743 -5.66 -9.70 -5.41
N GLY A 744 -5.64 -9.76 -6.75
CA GLY A 744 -5.19 -10.94 -7.51
C GLY A 744 -6.16 -12.12 -7.54
N GLY A 745 -7.40 -11.96 -7.06
CA GLY A 745 -8.44 -12.98 -7.16
C GLY A 745 -9.06 -13.03 -8.56
N ALA A 746 -9.34 -14.22 -9.07
CA ALA A 746 -10.00 -14.42 -10.38
C ALA A 746 -10.97 -15.59 -10.35
N ASP A 747 -12.11 -15.42 -11.00
CA ASP A 747 -13.09 -16.50 -11.16
C ASP A 747 -12.60 -17.52 -12.21
N PRO A 748 -13.09 -18.76 -12.19
CA PRO A 748 -12.83 -19.73 -13.25
C PRO A 748 -13.19 -19.19 -14.63
N ALA A 749 -12.41 -19.55 -15.65
CA ALA A 749 -12.61 -19.10 -17.02
C ALA A 749 -14.02 -19.46 -17.52
N SER A 750 -14.74 -18.47 -18.03
CA SER A 750 -16.00 -18.70 -18.74
C SER A 750 -15.76 -19.38 -20.09
N PRO A 751 -16.77 -20.00 -20.72
CA PRO A 751 -16.65 -20.51 -22.08
C PRO A 751 -16.25 -19.43 -23.10
N ALA A 752 -16.65 -18.17 -22.90
CA ALA A 752 -16.25 -17.07 -23.78
C ALA A 752 -14.75 -16.75 -23.62
N ASN A 753 -14.26 -16.65 -22.38
CA ASN A 753 -12.85 -16.42 -22.08
C ASN A 753 -12.00 -17.57 -22.62
N ALA A 754 -12.44 -18.81 -22.41
CA ALA A 754 -11.71 -19.99 -22.86
C ALA A 754 -11.53 -20.03 -24.38
N ARG A 755 -12.48 -19.53 -25.19
CA ARG A 755 -12.33 -19.46 -26.64
C ARG A 755 -11.24 -18.49 -27.07
N LEU A 756 -11.18 -17.33 -26.42
CA LEU A 756 -10.20 -16.30 -26.72
C LEU A 756 -8.79 -16.74 -26.29
N SER A 757 -8.68 -17.44 -25.15
CA SER A 757 -7.41 -17.88 -24.60
C SER A 757 -6.88 -19.19 -25.18
N ALA A 758 -7.73 -20.05 -25.76
CA ALA A 758 -7.33 -21.36 -26.27
C ALA A 758 -6.14 -21.37 -27.24
N PRO A 759 -5.96 -20.38 -28.15
CA PRO A 759 -4.79 -20.33 -29.03
C PRO A 759 -3.49 -19.95 -28.32
N LEU A 760 -3.54 -19.24 -27.18
CA LEU A 760 -2.38 -18.59 -26.56
C LEU A 760 -1.24 -19.55 -26.20
N PRO A 761 -1.48 -20.74 -25.60
CA PRO A 761 -0.39 -21.66 -25.27
C PRO A 761 0.31 -22.24 -26.49
N THR A 762 -0.42 -22.40 -27.61
CA THR A 762 0.16 -22.89 -28.87
C THR A 762 1.04 -21.82 -29.52
N LEU A 763 0.74 -20.53 -29.31
CA LEU A 763 1.55 -19.43 -29.83
C LEU A 763 2.89 -19.29 -29.07
N THR A 764 2.92 -19.61 -27.77
CA THR A 764 4.14 -19.48 -26.95
C THR A 764 4.96 -20.77 -26.87
N LEU A 765 4.35 -21.95 -27.05
CA LEU A 765 4.99 -23.27 -26.90
C LEU A 765 5.76 -23.42 -25.57
N GLY A 766 5.30 -22.73 -24.52
CA GLY A 766 5.93 -22.75 -23.18
C GLY A 766 7.24 -21.99 -23.07
N ARG A 767 7.59 -21.14 -24.05
CA ARG A 767 8.78 -20.26 -24.01
C ARG A 767 8.40 -18.83 -24.35
N ILE A 768 9.13 -17.87 -23.78
CA ILE A 768 8.83 -16.45 -23.93
C ILE A 768 10.03 -15.77 -24.62
N VAL A 769 9.88 -15.41 -25.89
CA VAL A 769 10.97 -14.86 -26.71
C VAL A 769 10.57 -13.55 -27.36
N SER A 770 9.47 -13.56 -28.10
CA SER A 770 8.96 -12.39 -28.82
C SER A 770 8.20 -11.44 -27.89
N LEU A 771 8.05 -10.16 -28.29
CA LEU A 771 7.24 -9.20 -27.54
C LEU A 771 5.79 -9.69 -27.36
N GLU A 772 5.24 -10.33 -28.39
CA GLU A 772 3.89 -10.90 -28.37
C GLU A 772 3.81 -12.09 -27.40
N ASP A 773 4.89 -12.86 -27.24
CA ASP A 773 4.92 -13.96 -26.27
C ASP A 773 4.79 -13.44 -24.84
N TYR A 774 5.43 -12.32 -24.50
CA TYR A 774 5.28 -11.72 -23.16
C TYR A 774 3.84 -11.30 -22.89
N GLN A 775 3.16 -10.73 -23.90
CA GLN A 775 1.76 -10.35 -23.80
C GLN A 775 0.85 -11.58 -23.65
N ASN A 776 1.01 -12.57 -24.52
CA ASN A 776 0.19 -13.78 -24.54
C ASN A 776 0.41 -14.65 -23.29
N PHE A 777 1.65 -14.72 -22.79
CA PHE A 777 1.98 -15.39 -21.54
C PHE A 777 1.31 -14.69 -20.36
N ALA A 778 1.38 -13.36 -20.28
CA ALA A 778 0.70 -12.60 -19.24
C ALA A 778 -0.83 -12.75 -19.29
N LEU A 779 -1.44 -12.75 -20.48
CA LEU A 779 -2.89 -13.00 -20.65
C LEU A 779 -3.31 -14.41 -20.25
N ASN A 780 -2.41 -15.39 -20.33
CA ASN A 780 -2.66 -16.76 -19.88
C ASN A 780 -2.38 -16.94 -18.37
N PHE A 781 -1.79 -15.94 -17.71
CA PHE A 781 -1.45 -15.99 -16.30
C PHE A 781 -2.69 -15.67 -15.45
N ALA A 782 -3.08 -16.58 -14.55
CA ALA A 782 -4.30 -16.37 -13.77
C ALA A 782 -4.22 -15.12 -12.89
N GLY A 783 -5.35 -14.40 -12.80
CA GLY A 783 -5.42 -13.11 -12.10
C GLY A 783 -5.18 -11.91 -13.00
N ILE A 784 -4.70 -12.11 -14.23
CA ILE A 784 -4.51 -11.06 -15.23
C ILE A 784 -5.65 -11.12 -16.26
N ALA A 785 -6.42 -10.05 -16.35
CA ALA A 785 -7.49 -9.93 -17.35
C ALA A 785 -7.03 -9.21 -18.62
N LEU A 786 -5.93 -8.46 -18.52
CA LEU A 786 -5.45 -7.61 -19.59
C LEU A 786 -3.93 -7.48 -19.53
N ALA A 787 -3.30 -7.60 -20.69
CA ALA A 787 -1.88 -7.33 -20.86
C ALA A 787 -1.60 -6.69 -22.22
N VAL A 788 -0.74 -5.68 -22.24
CA VAL A 788 -0.20 -5.07 -23.47
C VAL A 788 1.30 -4.88 -23.32
N ALA A 789 2.08 -5.53 -24.18
CA ALA A 789 3.54 -5.43 -24.18
C ALA A 789 4.03 -4.43 -25.23
N THR A 790 4.92 -3.52 -24.84
CA THR A 790 5.61 -2.61 -25.76
C THR A 790 7.12 -2.62 -25.52
N TRP A 791 7.88 -2.22 -26.54
CA TRP A 791 9.31 -2.00 -26.39
C TRP A 791 9.57 -0.63 -25.75
N THR A 792 10.47 -0.60 -24.78
CA THR A 792 10.99 0.63 -24.20
C THR A 792 12.52 0.58 -24.05
N TRP A 793 13.11 1.71 -23.64
CA TRP A 793 14.53 1.85 -23.35
C TRP A 793 14.72 2.26 -21.89
N PHE A 794 15.56 1.54 -21.15
CA PHE A 794 16.10 1.98 -19.85
C PHE A 794 17.57 2.30 -20.02
N GLY A 795 17.90 3.58 -20.07
CA GLY A 795 19.24 4.03 -20.44
C GLY A 795 19.61 3.51 -21.84
N SER A 796 20.65 2.67 -21.91
CA SER A 796 21.12 2.04 -23.15
C SER A 796 20.55 0.64 -23.42
N THR A 797 19.73 0.09 -22.52
CA THR A 797 19.22 -1.29 -22.64
C THR A 797 17.77 -1.33 -23.10
N ARG A 798 17.51 -2.06 -24.19
CA ARG A 798 16.16 -2.31 -24.68
C ARG A 798 15.44 -3.28 -23.74
N SER A 799 14.24 -2.92 -23.32
CA SER A 799 13.48 -3.65 -22.30
C SER A 799 12.00 -3.70 -22.66
N ILE A 800 11.26 -4.55 -21.96
CA ILE A 800 9.84 -4.75 -22.19
C ILE A 800 9.06 -3.93 -21.16
N PHE A 801 8.12 -3.15 -21.64
CA PHE A 801 7.17 -2.43 -20.81
C PHE A 801 5.80 -3.10 -20.96
N LEU A 802 5.28 -3.62 -19.86
CA LEU A 802 4.05 -4.40 -19.84
C LEU A 802 2.98 -3.65 -19.06
N THR A 803 1.93 -3.20 -19.76
CA THR A 803 0.73 -2.65 -19.12
C THR A 803 -0.20 -3.80 -18.73
N LEU A 804 -0.58 -3.91 -17.46
CA LEU A 804 -1.46 -4.96 -16.96
C LEU A 804 -2.72 -4.42 -16.28
N ALA A 805 -3.75 -5.26 -16.19
CA ALA A 805 -4.86 -5.09 -15.26
C ALA A 805 -5.28 -6.44 -14.70
N GLY A 806 -5.67 -6.45 -13.42
CA GLY A 806 -6.29 -7.61 -12.82
C GLY A 806 -7.75 -7.80 -13.25
N GLU A 807 -8.36 -8.87 -12.77
CA GLU A 807 -9.79 -9.14 -12.99
C GLU A 807 -10.69 -7.99 -12.53
N GLY A 808 -11.79 -7.78 -13.27
CA GLY A 808 -12.72 -6.67 -13.03
C GLY A 808 -12.11 -5.27 -13.17
N GLY A 809 -10.90 -5.15 -13.74
CA GLY A 809 -10.18 -3.88 -13.87
C GLY A 809 -9.42 -3.48 -12.61
N ALA A 810 -9.11 -4.44 -11.72
CA ALA A 810 -8.29 -4.18 -10.55
C ALA A 810 -6.92 -3.59 -10.94
N VAL A 811 -6.56 -2.48 -10.30
CA VAL A 811 -5.24 -1.88 -10.43
C VAL A 811 -4.26 -2.71 -9.60
N LEU A 812 -3.19 -3.17 -10.24
CA LEU A 812 -2.17 -4.00 -9.60
C LEU A 812 -0.94 -3.16 -9.24
N THR A 813 -0.27 -3.53 -8.15
CA THR A 813 0.97 -2.93 -7.67
C THR A 813 2.10 -3.95 -7.70
N ASP A 814 3.35 -3.48 -7.63
CA ASP A 814 4.53 -4.35 -7.59
C ASP A 814 4.58 -5.27 -6.36
N ASN A 815 3.74 -4.98 -5.35
CA ASN A 815 3.63 -5.74 -4.11
C ASN A 815 2.61 -6.87 -4.21
N ASP A 816 1.75 -6.85 -5.24
CA ASP A 816 0.74 -7.88 -5.40
C ASP A 816 1.40 -9.20 -5.80
N GLN A 817 1.01 -10.28 -5.10
CA GLN A 817 1.58 -11.61 -5.29
C GLN A 817 1.51 -12.08 -6.76
N VAL A 818 0.45 -11.69 -7.48
CA VAL A 818 0.27 -12.01 -8.90
C VAL A 818 1.35 -11.37 -9.78
N VAL A 819 1.75 -10.12 -9.49
CA VAL A 819 2.79 -9.40 -10.24
C VAL A 819 4.16 -10.00 -9.96
N GLN A 820 4.46 -10.27 -8.69
CA GLN A 820 5.73 -10.89 -8.28
C GLN A 820 5.92 -12.28 -8.90
N ASN A 821 4.88 -13.11 -8.84
CA ASN A 821 4.92 -14.44 -9.44
C ASN A 821 5.02 -14.39 -10.96
N LEU A 822 4.40 -13.41 -11.62
CA LEU A 822 4.52 -13.21 -13.07
C LEU A 822 5.95 -12.80 -13.45
N LEU A 823 6.59 -11.90 -12.69
CA LEU A 823 7.99 -11.54 -12.91
C LEU A 823 8.92 -12.76 -12.76
N LEU A 824 8.71 -13.58 -11.72
CA LEU A 824 9.47 -14.83 -11.53
C LEU A 824 9.22 -15.82 -12.68
N ALA A 825 7.98 -15.93 -13.16
CA ALA A 825 7.65 -16.77 -14.30
C ALA A 825 8.33 -16.27 -15.59
N PHE A 826 8.40 -14.95 -15.83
CA PHE A 826 9.15 -14.40 -16.95
C PHE A 826 10.64 -14.74 -16.89
N GLN A 827 11.23 -14.75 -15.69
CA GLN A 827 12.64 -15.15 -15.51
C GLN A 827 12.84 -16.65 -15.77
N GLN A 828 11.87 -17.49 -15.40
CA GLN A 828 11.96 -18.94 -15.54
C GLN A 828 11.69 -19.44 -16.96
N TYR A 829 10.68 -18.89 -17.65
CA TYR A 829 10.22 -19.35 -18.96
C TYR A 829 10.67 -18.44 -20.12
N GLY A 830 11.22 -17.27 -19.81
CA GLY A 830 11.75 -16.31 -20.77
C GLY A 830 13.28 -16.22 -20.77
N LEU A 831 13.78 -15.11 -21.32
CA LEU A 831 15.21 -14.82 -21.35
C LEU A 831 15.62 -14.09 -20.04
N PRO A 832 16.49 -14.68 -19.20
CA PRO A 832 16.75 -14.17 -17.83
C PRO A 832 17.27 -12.73 -17.75
N TYR A 833 17.89 -12.23 -18.83
CA TYR A 833 18.56 -10.94 -18.87
C TYR A 833 17.77 -9.86 -19.61
N VAL A 834 16.53 -10.15 -20.05
CA VAL A 834 15.66 -9.12 -20.64
C VAL A 834 14.93 -8.40 -19.50
N PRO A 835 15.18 -7.10 -19.26
CA PRO A 835 14.47 -6.39 -18.22
C PRO A 835 13.00 -6.23 -18.61
N VAL A 836 12.11 -6.51 -17.65
CA VAL A 836 10.67 -6.32 -17.79
C VAL A 836 10.22 -5.34 -16.72
N GLN A 837 9.58 -4.25 -17.13
CA GLN A 837 8.86 -3.36 -16.23
C GLN A 837 7.37 -3.59 -16.41
N ILE A 838 6.71 -3.93 -15.31
CA ILE A 838 5.26 -4.10 -15.24
C ILE A 838 4.68 -2.83 -14.63
N VAL A 839 3.64 -2.28 -15.25
CA VAL A 839 2.89 -1.12 -14.72
C VAL A 839 1.41 -1.39 -14.92
N SER A 840 0.58 -1.08 -13.94
CA SER A 840 -0.87 -1.18 -14.12
C SER A 840 -1.38 -0.16 -15.14
N TYR A 841 -2.45 -0.51 -15.84
CA TYR A 841 -3.18 0.41 -16.70
C TYR A 841 -3.73 1.60 -15.91
N THR A 842 -4.01 2.69 -16.61
CA THR A 842 -4.66 3.88 -16.04
C THR A 842 -6.14 3.87 -16.42
N PRO A 843 -7.08 3.59 -15.49
CA PRO A 843 -8.50 3.75 -15.75
C PRO A 843 -8.82 5.25 -15.91
N VAL A 844 -9.41 5.62 -17.04
CA VAL A 844 -9.89 6.98 -17.31
C VAL A 844 -11.39 6.91 -17.53
N LEU A 845 -12.14 7.51 -16.61
CA LEU A 845 -13.59 7.60 -16.78
C LEU A 845 -13.92 8.71 -17.78
N PHE A 846 -14.92 8.47 -18.62
CA PHE A 846 -15.49 9.48 -19.51
C PHE A 846 -17.00 9.57 -19.34
N GLU A 847 -17.53 10.75 -19.64
CA GLU A 847 -18.92 11.09 -19.41
C GLU A 847 -19.64 11.25 -20.75
N ILE A 848 -20.93 10.90 -20.74
CA ILE A 848 -21.83 11.09 -21.86
C ILE A 848 -23.05 11.90 -21.39
N SER A 849 -23.45 12.87 -22.20
CA SER A 849 -24.74 13.56 -22.06
C SER A 849 -25.50 13.49 -23.39
N MET A 850 -26.75 13.03 -23.39
CA MET A 850 -27.52 12.90 -24.63
C MET A 850 -29.02 13.07 -24.43
N GLN A 851 -29.70 13.46 -25.51
CA GLN A 851 -31.16 13.50 -25.62
C GLN A 851 -31.63 12.50 -26.67
N LEU A 852 -32.64 11.71 -26.32
CA LEU A 852 -33.21 10.65 -27.15
C LEU A 852 -34.58 11.07 -27.68
N LYS A 853 -34.83 10.84 -28.96
CA LYS A 853 -36.18 10.80 -29.53
C LYS A 853 -36.69 9.38 -29.45
N ILE A 854 -37.79 9.16 -28.73
CA ILE A 854 -38.37 7.83 -28.54
C ILE A 854 -39.71 7.77 -29.28
N ASP A 855 -40.02 6.63 -29.92
CA ASP A 855 -41.33 6.35 -30.49
C ASP A 855 -42.34 6.05 -29.37
N THR A 856 -42.74 7.11 -28.66
CA THR A 856 -43.63 7.04 -27.49
C THR A 856 -45.02 6.45 -27.76
N PRO A 857 -45.57 6.44 -29.01
CA PRO A 857 -46.76 5.66 -29.32
C PRO A 857 -46.61 4.14 -29.18
N THR A 858 -45.40 3.59 -29.40
CA THR A 858 -45.16 2.13 -29.45
C THR A 858 -44.37 1.63 -28.23
N TYR A 859 -43.49 2.46 -27.66
CA TYR A 859 -42.55 2.08 -26.60
C TYR A 859 -42.64 3.01 -25.38
N ASP A 860 -42.45 2.45 -24.18
CA ASP A 860 -42.37 3.21 -22.92
C ASP A 860 -40.93 3.74 -22.69
N PRO A 861 -40.73 5.07 -22.57
CA PRO A 861 -39.44 5.67 -22.25
C PRO A 861 -38.77 5.11 -20.98
N ALA A 862 -39.56 4.70 -19.97
CA ALA A 862 -39.03 4.15 -18.72
C ALA A 862 -38.31 2.81 -18.91
N ILE A 863 -38.53 2.12 -20.03
CA ILE A 863 -37.86 0.87 -20.42
C ILE A 863 -36.75 1.14 -21.43
N VAL A 864 -36.99 2.03 -22.41
CA VAL A 864 -36.03 2.34 -23.48
C VAL A 864 -34.77 3.03 -22.93
N ILE A 865 -34.90 3.99 -22.01
CA ILE A 865 -33.73 4.72 -21.46
C ILE A 865 -32.79 3.76 -20.71
N PRO A 866 -33.25 2.91 -19.78
CA PRO A 866 -32.39 1.88 -19.19
C PRO A 866 -31.79 0.90 -20.19
N ALA A 867 -32.51 0.55 -21.27
CA ALA A 867 -31.98 -0.33 -22.31
C ALA A 867 -30.84 0.33 -23.11
N VAL A 868 -30.95 1.62 -23.44
CA VAL A 868 -29.86 2.42 -24.04
C VAL A 868 -28.67 2.48 -23.10
N TRP A 869 -28.90 2.78 -21.82
CA TRP A 869 -27.86 2.77 -20.82
C TRP A 869 -27.14 1.42 -20.75
N GLN A 870 -27.89 0.32 -20.69
CA GLN A 870 -27.32 -1.02 -20.64
C GLN A 870 -26.48 -1.36 -21.88
N SER A 871 -26.92 -0.94 -23.08
CA SER A 871 -26.16 -1.09 -24.33
C SER A 871 -24.80 -0.36 -24.28
N LEU A 872 -24.81 0.90 -23.82
CA LEU A 872 -23.60 1.70 -23.67
C LEU A 872 -22.68 1.16 -22.57
N ALA A 873 -23.24 0.91 -21.39
CA ALA A 873 -22.49 0.44 -20.22
C ALA A 873 -21.83 -0.92 -20.48
N SER A 874 -22.50 -1.84 -21.19
CA SER A 874 -21.91 -3.12 -21.56
C SER A 874 -20.80 -2.98 -22.60
N THR A 875 -20.96 -2.10 -23.60
CA THR A 875 -19.95 -1.92 -24.66
C THR A 875 -18.69 -1.21 -24.17
N TYR A 876 -18.84 -0.25 -23.26
CA TYR A 876 -17.73 0.52 -22.68
C TYR A 876 -17.28 -0.01 -21.31
N ALA A 877 -17.68 -1.25 -20.97
CA ALA A 877 -17.21 -1.95 -19.78
C ALA A 877 -15.73 -2.37 -19.93
N PHE A 878 -15.08 -2.53 -18.78
CA PHE A 878 -13.78 -3.19 -18.72
C PHE A 878 -13.86 -4.60 -19.35
N GLY A 879 -12.84 -4.99 -20.12
CA GLY A 879 -12.83 -6.24 -20.90
C GLY A 879 -13.42 -6.13 -22.31
N GLN A 880 -14.28 -5.13 -22.58
CA GLN A 880 -14.74 -4.81 -23.94
C GLN A 880 -13.92 -3.69 -24.59
N MET A 881 -13.27 -2.87 -23.76
CA MET A 881 -12.37 -1.81 -24.17
C MET A 881 -10.92 -2.29 -24.18
N SER A 882 -10.19 -1.96 -25.25
CA SER A 882 -8.76 -2.24 -25.39
C SER A 882 -7.93 -1.03 -24.94
N PRO A 883 -6.72 -1.24 -24.41
CA PRO A 883 -5.83 -0.14 -24.03
C PRO A 883 -5.46 0.74 -25.20
N GLY A 884 -5.43 2.06 -24.98
CA GLY A 884 -5.13 3.04 -26.02
C GLY A 884 -6.25 3.22 -27.06
N ARG A 885 -7.38 2.52 -26.94
CA ARG A 885 -8.54 2.69 -27.83
C ARG A 885 -9.34 3.94 -27.44
N GLY A 886 -9.53 4.84 -28.41
CA GLY A 886 -10.40 6.01 -28.25
C GLY A 886 -11.90 5.69 -28.34
N VAL A 887 -12.74 6.62 -27.90
CA VAL A 887 -14.21 6.55 -27.99
C VAL A 887 -14.70 7.61 -28.97
N ALA A 888 -15.38 7.19 -30.05
CA ALA A 888 -15.93 8.11 -31.05
C ALA A 888 -17.40 8.45 -30.76
N ALA A 889 -17.77 9.72 -30.94
CA ALA A 889 -19.15 10.20 -30.83
C ALA A 889 -20.12 9.43 -31.74
N SER A 890 -19.68 9.12 -32.97
CA SER A 890 -20.47 8.34 -33.92
C SER A 890 -20.79 6.94 -33.43
N GLN A 891 -19.86 6.29 -32.73
CA GLN A 891 -20.07 4.96 -32.15
C GLN A 891 -21.09 5.02 -31.01
N VAL A 892 -20.99 6.03 -30.13
CA VAL A 892 -21.96 6.25 -29.04
C VAL A 892 -23.36 6.44 -29.61
N ILE A 893 -23.50 7.28 -30.64
CA ILE A 893 -24.78 7.52 -31.33
C ILE A 893 -25.31 6.22 -31.94
N GLN A 894 -24.45 5.46 -32.65
CA GLN A 894 -24.84 4.20 -33.28
C GLN A 894 -25.37 3.18 -32.26
N LEU A 895 -24.68 3.00 -31.14
CA LEU A 895 -25.06 2.05 -30.09
C LEU A 895 -26.41 2.41 -29.46
N ALA A 896 -26.65 3.69 -29.23
CA ALA A 896 -27.94 4.18 -28.73
C ALA A 896 -29.05 4.02 -29.78
N GLN A 897 -28.77 4.33 -31.05
CA GLN A 897 -29.73 4.26 -32.15
C GLN A 897 -30.15 2.81 -32.49
N GLN A 898 -29.32 1.81 -32.18
CA GLN A 898 -29.64 0.40 -32.40
C GLN A 898 -30.67 -0.17 -31.41
N VAL A 899 -30.95 0.53 -30.32
CA VAL A 899 -31.95 0.09 -29.34
C VAL A 899 -33.35 0.29 -29.89
N ALA A 900 -34.16 -0.76 -29.84
CA ALA A 900 -35.55 -0.72 -30.29
C ALA A 900 -36.33 0.40 -29.58
N GLY A 901 -37.03 1.22 -30.35
CA GLY A 901 -37.80 2.38 -29.87
C GLY A 901 -37.07 3.71 -29.96
N VAL A 902 -35.75 3.74 -30.22
CA VAL A 902 -35.00 4.99 -30.45
C VAL A 902 -35.15 5.45 -31.90
N VAL A 903 -35.76 6.63 -32.10
CA VAL A 903 -35.97 7.26 -33.41
C VAL A 903 -34.79 8.13 -33.81
N ALA A 904 -34.21 8.86 -32.87
CA ALA A 904 -33.04 9.71 -33.09
C ALA A 904 -32.26 9.91 -31.80
N VAL A 905 -30.97 10.20 -31.92
CA VAL A 905 -30.06 10.50 -30.80
C VAL A 905 -29.41 11.85 -31.04
N ASN A 906 -29.37 12.69 -30.00
CA ASN A 906 -28.55 13.89 -29.96
C ASN A 906 -27.58 13.85 -28.82
N LEU A 907 -26.32 13.66 -29.18
CA LEU A 907 -25.21 13.67 -28.25
C LEU A 907 -24.83 15.12 -27.94
N ILE A 908 -24.90 15.51 -26.68
CA ILE A 908 -24.66 16.88 -26.20
C ILE A 908 -23.28 16.99 -25.56
N GLY A 909 -22.80 15.90 -24.94
CA GLY A 909 -21.51 15.85 -24.28
C GLY A 909 -20.82 14.51 -24.47
N LEU A 910 -19.52 14.57 -24.74
CA LEU A 910 -18.58 13.47 -24.74
C LEU A 910 -17.22 14.05 -24.28
N ASN A 911 -16.93 13.94 -22.99
CA ASN A 911 -15.75 14.52 -22.33
C ASN A 911 -15.15 13.53 -21.33
N ARG A 912 -13.88 13.69 -20.96
CA ARG A 912 -13.32 12.90 -19.85
C ARG A 912 -13.93 13.40 -18.54
N ARG A 913 -13.98 12.51 -17.55
CA ARG A 913 -14.47 12.86 -16.22
C ARG A 913 -13.59 13.95 -15.61
N GLY A 914 -14.21 15.06 -15.18
CA GLY A 914 -13.53 16.22 -14.62
C GLY A 914 -13.13 17.30 -15.64
N ASP A 915 -13.22 17.01 -16.94
CA ASP A 915 -13.08 18.05 -17.97
C ASP A 915 -14.36 18.90 -18.04
N ALA A 916 -14.24 20.13 -18.57
CA ALA A 916 -15.40 20.95 -18.85
C ALA A 916 -16.35 20.24 -19.85
N PRO A 917 -17.69 20.27 -19.63
CA PRO A 917 -18.64 19.64 -20.54
C PRO A 917 -18.46 20.13 -21.98
N ALA A 918 -18.15 19.21 -22.88
CA ALA A 918 -17.91 19.48 -24.28
C ALA A 918 -18.30 18.28 -25.13
N LEU A 919 -18.60 18.50 -26.41
CA LEU A 919 -18.85 17.44 -27.37
C LEU A 919 -17.60 17.19 -28.21
N ALA A 920 -16.76 16.25 -27.79
CA ALA A 920 -15.63 15.80 -28.60
C ALA A 920 -16.11 14.87 -29.73
N ASN A 921 -15.49 14.95 -30.92
CA ASN A 921 -15.73 13.97 -31.98
C ASN A 921 -15.15 12.60 -31.62
N ILE A 922 -13.96 12.60 -31.00
CA ILE A 922 -13.27 11.40 -30.52
C ILE A 922 -12.57 11.77 -29.20
N LEU A 923 -12.76 10.95 -28.18
CA LEU A 923 -11.92 10.94 -26.99
C LEU A 923 -10.76 9.98 -27.22
N CYS A 924 -9.53 10.49 -27.24
CA CYS A 924 -8.34 9.66 -27.36
C CYS A 924 -7.99 9.04 -26.02
N ALA A 925 -7.44 7.82 -26.02
CA ALA A 925 -6.79 7.21 -24.87
C ALA A 925 -5.27 7.23 -25.08
N ALA A 926 -4.48 7.55 -24.05
CA ALA A 926 -3.03 7.48 -24.16
C ALA A 926 -2.53 6.03 -24.23
N GLY A 927 -1.49 5.79 -25.04
CA GLY A 927 -0.71 4.55 -24.98
C GLY A 927 0.22 4.48 -23.77
N PRO A 928 0.99 3.39 -23.62
CA PRO A 928 1.97 3.25 -22.54
C PRO A 928 3.00 4.39 -22.56
N ARG A 929 3.32 4.95 -21.39
CA ARG A 929 4.27 6.06 -21.20
C ARG A 929 5.42 5.63 -20.27
N PRO A 930 6.40 4.87 -20.78
CA PRO A 930 7.48 4.32 -19.96
C PRO A 930 8.46 5.37 -19.45
N THR A 931 8.57 6.52 -20.14
CA THR A 931 9.47 7.62 -19.75
C THR A 931 8.82 8.64 -18.81
N ALA A 932 7.54 8.46 -18.46
CA ALA A 932 6.89 9.29 -17.45
C ALA A 932 7.53 9.06 -16.07
N GLN A 933 7.39 10.02 -15.16
CA GLN A 933 7.89 9.95 -13.79
C GLN A 933 6.73 10.20 -12.83
N PRO A 934 6.14 9.16 -12.20
CA PRO A 934 6.44 7.74 -12.41
C PRO A 934 5.98 7.22 -13.79
N PRO A 935 6.51 6.09 -14.28
CA PRO A 935 6.05 5.46 -15.52
C PRO A 935 4.57 5.14 -15.46
N ALA A 936 3.85 5.32 -16.58
CA ALA A 936 2.41 5.12 -16.63
C ALA A 936 2.03 4.07 -17.69
N GLY A 937 1.10 3.18 -17.33
CA GLY A 937 0.48 2.24 -18.25
C GLY A 937 -0.36 2.92 -19.33
N ALA A 938 -0.85 2.14 -20.29
CA ALA A 938 -1.85 2.63 -21.23
C ALA A 938 -3.16 3.00 -20.53
N GLU A 939 -3.84 4.03 -21.05
CA GLU A 939 -5.16 4.44 -20.61
C GLU A 939 -6.24 3.51 -21.19
N ILE A 940 -7.26 3.23 -20.39
CA ILE A 940 -8.51 2.63 -20.85
C ILE A 940 -9.64 3.60 -20.54
N LEU A 941 -10.39 3.99 -21.57
CA LEU A 941 -11.58 4.83 -21.41
C LEU A 941 -12.77 3.95 -20.99
N LEU A 942 -13.32 4.24 -19.81
CA LEU A 942 -14.45 3.52 -19.22
C LEU A 942 -15.62 4.49 -19.02
N LEU A 943 -16.84 4.05 -19.31
CA LEU A 943 -18.02 4.91 -19.15
C LEU A 943 -18.29 5.17 -17.66
N ASP A 944 -18.37 6.44 -17.27
CA ASP A 944 -18.73 6.82 -15.91
C ASP A 944 -20.20 6.46 -15.63
N PRO A 945 -20.49 5.61 -14.61
CA PRO A 945 -21.85 5.27 -14.23
C PRO A 945 -22.76 6.48 -13.95
N ALA A 946 -22.18 7.61 -13.53
CA ALA A 946 -22.90 8.86 -13.32
C ALA A 946 -23.61 9.39 -14.57
N SER A 947 -23.10 9.04 -15.76
CA SER A 947 -23.66 9.44 -17.04
C SER A 947 -25.10 8.95 -17.25
N GLN A 948 -25.55 7.94 -16.50
CA GLN A 948 -26.92 7.43 -16.58
C GLN A 948 -27.96 8.54 -16.33
N ALA A 949 -27.68 9.44 -15.40
CA ALA A 949 -28.57 10.55 -15.08
C ALA A 949 -28.65 11.62 -16.19
N ASN A 950 -27.71 11.59 -17.15
CA ASN A 950 -27.59 12.57 -18.22
C ASN A 950 -28.27 12.11 -19.53
N LEU A 951 -28.96 10.97 -19.52
CA LEU A 951 -29.80 10.53 -20.63
C LEU A 951 -31.21 11.13 -20.49
N GLY A 952 -31.51 12.12 -21.33
CA GLY A 952 -32.81 12.77 -21.40
C GLY A 952 -33.65 12.31 -22.59
N VAL A 953 -34.93 12.68 -22.58
CA VAL A 953 -35.83 12.56 -23.73
C VAL A 953 -36.13 13.96 -24.25
N TRP A 954 -36.14 14.14 -25.56
CA TRP A 954 -36.71 15.33 -26.18
C TRP A 954 -37.99 14.99 -26.93
N SER A 955 -38.81 16.02 -27.19
CA SER A 955 -40.05 15.93 -27.98
C SER A 955 -39.80 16.11 -29.47
#